data_AF-Q0CDT0-F1
#
_entry.id   AF-Q0CDT0-F1
#
_cell.length_a   1.000
_cell.length_b   1.000
_cell.length_c   1.000
_cell.angle_alpha   90.00
_cell.angle_beta   90.00
_cell.angle_gamma   90.00
#
_symmetry.space_group_name_H-M   'P 1'
#
loop_
_entity.id
_entity.type
_entity.pdbx_description
1 polymer ?
#
loop_
_entity_poly.entity_id
_entity_poly.type
_entity_poly.pdbx_seq_one_letter_code
_entity_poly.pdbx_strand_id
1 'polypeptide(L)'
;MLATDTDNIPKPADGATIATSPTSANSRYSKHIVLTTYPGQSGIDPVPLEWGAPDAKSRGPVLVSRSGAHLKRRNALGAHGGSYAIYNALAIAAGDLPPDFRPDFRNSEPTFNFPWQPAWADKTKIVSMDPYGHDIVNQFRDELNAGWDIRPTMAVTRANMKLAEIGEAVREKKLDVDGSIVVDESGEVRVTKVAVEPVWYLPGVADRFGVDEATLRRALFEHTGGSYPELITRPDLKVFLPPIGGLTVYIFGPPERVSDENVRLALRIHDECNGSDVFQSDICTCRPYLAFGIREAIREAQNGGSGVVIYFRKEGRALGEVIKYLVYNARKRGGDTADKYFTRTENIAGVRDMRFQALMPDILHWLGIKKIDRMLSMSNMKHDAIVQSGIKILERVPIPEDMIPSDSRVEIDAKINAGYFTTGRQYTMEELAEVRGRGWEKWEDVTDPLYIRPKSSTIVIMTRVSPQPHVPRPGVWCPAVTFFNHDIDTLDLESQKKYYSYLSQTGLTGLVILGTNSEAFLLTREERKALIATAREAVGPDYPLMAGVGAHSTKQVLELAADAADAGANYVLVLPPAYFGKATTMPVVKRFFADVAAQSPLPVVLYNFPGVCNGVDLDSETITAIVRASAAARPDGVSNVVGVKLTCGSVAKITRLAATFSKDEFAVYGGQADFLVGGLAVGSAGCIGAFTNVFPKAASRVYQLYTTGHVAEAVELQKQTALAESPIKSGIAATKYAAAVFSAPKAGIVGAEEKLRPRTPYEEPAEAAKKTVRGAMAAVEEIERGL
;
A
#
# COMPACT_ATOMS: atom_id res chain seq x y z
N MET A 1 -39.41 39.47 -54.18
CA MET A 1 -38.87 40.52 -53.30
C MET A 1 -37.97 39.84 -52.28
N LEU A 2 -36.71 40.29 -52.22
CA LEU A 2 -35.84 40.42 -51.03
C LEU A 2 -35.45 39.15 -50.25
N ALA A 3 -34.25 38.98 -49.67
CA ALA A 3 -32.88 39.46 -49.87
C ALA A 3 -32.12 39.12 -48.56
N THR A 4 -30.95 38.47 -48.69
CA THR A 4 -29.72 38.61 -47.85
C THR A 4 -29.70 38.56 -46.31
N ASP A 5 -28.60 37.97 -45.82
CA ASP A 5 -27.77 38.35 -44.65
C ASP A 5 -27.90 37.68 -43.25
N THR A 6 -26.94 36.74 -43.06
CA THR A 6 -25.83 36.70 -42.06
C THR A 6 -26.03 36.67 -40.53
N ASP A 7 -25.19 35.79 -39.95
CA ASP A 7 -24.42 35.88 -38.70
C ASP A 7 -25.08 36.23 -37.34
N ASN A 8 -24.94 35.30 -36.39
CA ASN A 8 -24.27 35.62 -35.13
C ASN A 8 -23.75 34.38 -34.36
N ILE A 9 -22.42 34.22 -34.31
CA ILE A 9 -21.72 33.42 -33.30
C ILE A 9 -20.75 34.38 -32.56
N PRO A 10 -20.95 34.65 -31.26
CA PRO A 10 -19.97 35.40 -30.47
C PRO A 10 -18.77 34.53 -30.06
N LYS A 11 -17.57 35.14 -30.14
CA LYS A 11 -16.28 34.57 -29.70
C LYS A 11 -16.17 34.45 -28.16
N PRO A 12 -15.24 33.62 -27.64
CA PRO A 12 -14.88 33.66 -26.23
C PRO A 12 -14.20 34.99 -25.86
N ALA A 13 -14.47 35.48 -24.65
CA ALA A 13 -13.79 36.63 -24.06
C ALA A 13 -12.80 36.16 -22.99
N ASP A 14 -11.60 36.75 -22.99
CA ASP A 14 -10.58 36.54 -21.97
C ASP A 14 -11.07 36.97 -20.58
N GLY A 15 -10.65 36.24 -19.54
CA GLY A 15 -10.99 36.57 -18.17
C GLY A 15 -10.55 35.50 -17.19
N ALA A 16 -9.28 35.53 -16.79
CA ALA A 16 -8.84 34.77 -15.62
C ALA A 16 -9.62 35.26 -14.39
N THR A 17 -10.52 34.43 -13.87
CA THR A 17 -11.24 34.73 -12.62
C THR A 17 -10.26 34.66 -11.46
N ILE A 18 -9.69 35.83 -11.14
CA ILE A 18 -9.02 36.11 -9.87
C ILE A 18 -9.94 35.60 -8.75
N ALA A 19 -9.36 34.84 -7.81
CA ALA A 19 -10.10 34.33 -6.67
C ALA A 19 -10.78 35.49 -5.93
N THR A 20 -12.12 35.48 -5.93
CA THR A 20 -12.90 36.48 -5.21
C THR A 20 -12.61 36.33 -3.72
N SER A 21 -12.20 37.42 -3.09
CA SER A 21 -12.07 37.50 -1.65
C SER A 21 -13.42 37.13 -1.01
N PRO A 22 -13.44 36.32 0.08
CA PRO A 22 -14.68 35.86 0.67
C PRO A 22 -15.51 37.07 1.13
N THR A 23 -16.70 37.22 0.54
CA THR A 23 -17.67 38.23 0.93
C THR A 23 -17.99 38.10 2.41
N SER A 24 -18.07 39.23 3.11
CA SER A 24 -18.25 39.29 4.56
C SER A 24 -19.57 38.63 4.97
N ALA A 25 -19.52 37.36 5.35
CA ALA A 25 -20.65 36.66 5.96
C ALA A 25 -21.08 37.39 7.23
N ASN A 26 -22.39 37.46 7.48
CA ASN A 26 -22.94 37.93 8.75
C ASN A 26 -22.20 37.22 9.90
N SER A 27 -21.63 38.01 10.83
CA SER A 27 -20.76 37.50 11.88
C SER A 27 -21.47 36.43 12.72
N ARG A 28 -21.17 35.16 12.45
CA ARG A 28 -21.68 33.99 13.20
C ARG A 28 -21.16 33.97 14.66
N TYR A 29 -20.19 34.82 14.96
CA TYR A 29 -19.59 34.98 16.28
C TYR A 29 -19.97 36.32 16.92
N SER A 30 -19.96 36.35 18.25
CA SER A 30 -20.03 37.58 19.05
C SER A 30 -18.91 38.55 18.66
N LYS A 31 -19.21 39.86 18.62
CA LYS A 31 -18.20 40.93 18.47
C LYS A 31 -17.23 41.01 19.66
N HIS A 32 -17.61 40.45 20.81
CA HIS A 32 -16.78 40.36 22.01
C HIS A 32 -16.29 38.93 22.21
N ILE A 33 -14.97 38.75 22.23
CA ILE A 33 -14.30 37.48 22.53
C ILE A 33 -13.81 37.52 23.99
N VAL A 34 -14.24 36.54 24.79
CA VAL A 34 -13.73 36.35 26.15
C VAL A 34 -12.51 35.44 26.09
N LEU A 35 -11.32 36.04 26.26
CA LEU A 35 -10.04 35.32 26.24
C LEU A 35 -9.90 34.41 27.47
N THR A 36 -10.12 34.95 28.66
CA THR A 36 -10.13 34.21 29.92
C THR A 36 -11.26 34.69 30.84
N THR A 37 -11.47 33.94 31.92
CA THR A 37 -12.39 34.17 33.03
C THR A 37 -11.56 34.16 34.31
N TYR A 38 -11.92 34.93 35.34
CA TYR A 38 -11.17 34.96 36.60
C TYR A 38 -11.94 34.31 37.77
N PRO A 39 -11.26 33.70 38.75
CA PRO A 39 -11.90 33.23 39.98
C PRO A 39 -12.57 34.40 40.72
N GLY A 40 -13.79 34.20 41.23
CA GLY A 40 -14.56 35.25 41.92
C GLY A 40 -15.13 36.35 41.02
N GLN A 41 -14.94 36.30 39.70
CA GLN A 41 -15.61 37.21 38.77
C GLN A 41 -17.13 36.98 38.79
N SER A 42 -17.91 38.06 38.88
CA SER A 42 -19.38 37.98 38.98
C SER A 42 -20.00 37.17 37.84
N GLY A 43 -20.78 36.15 38.22
CA GLY A 43 -21.44 35.23 37.29
C GLY A 43 -20.53 34.15 36.68
N ILE A 44 -19.34 33.90 37.22
CA ILE A 44 -18.57 32.67 37.00
C ILE A 44 -18.92 31.69 38.13
N ASP A 45 -19.48 30.54 37.76
CA ASP A 45 -20.00 29.51 38.68
C ASP A 45 -19.69 28.11 38.11
N PRO A 46 -18.45 27.61 38.29
CA PRO A 46 -18.01 26.31 37.75
C PRO A 46 -18.79 25.16 38.40
N VAL A 47 -19.23 24.19 37.60
CA VAL A 47 -19.82 22.95 38.13
C VAL A 47 -18.78 22.21 39.00
N PRO A 48 -19.08 21.87 40.27
CA PRO A 48 -18.16 21.13 41.13
C PRO A 48 -17.61 19.86 40.46
N LEU A 49 -16.33 19.58 40.70
CA LEU A 49 -15.63 18.41 40.16
C LEU A 49 -14.65 17.87 41.22
N GLU A 50 -14.96 16.72 41.80
CA GLU A 50 -14.12 16.10 42.85
C GLU A 50 -13.36 14.89 42.29
N TRP A 51 -12.10 15.11 41.89
CA TRP A 51 -11.29 14.03 41.33
C TRP A 51 -10.94 12.97 42.38
N GLY A 52 -11.22 11.70 42.07
CA GLY A 52 -11.12 10.58 43.01
C GLY A 52 -12.39 10.33 43.84
N ALA A 53 -13.52 10.97 43.54
CA ALA A 53 -14.79 10.60 44.16
C ALA A 53 -15.23 9.15 43.80
N PRO A 54 -15.97 8.47 44.69
CA PRO A 54 -16.25 7.03 44.58
C PRO A 54 -17.21 6.63 43.45
N ASP A 55 -17.98 7.58 42.92
CA ASP A 55 -18.93 7.36 41.83
C ASP A 55 -19.01 8.58 40.89
N ALA A 56 -19.61 8.40 39.71
CA ALA A 56 -19.67 9.45 38.69
C ALA A 56 -20.52 10.67 39.11
N LYS A 57 -21.59 10.48 39.91
CA LYS A 57 -22.46 11.57 40.35
C LYS A 57 -21.80 12.43 41.42
N SER A 58 -21.13 11.82 42.41
CA SER A 58 -20.33 12.57 43.39
C SER A 58 -19.11 13.23 42.76
N ARG A 59 -18.49 12.60 41.74
CA ARG A 59 -17.39 13.18 40.95
C ARG A 59 -17.80 14.42 40.16
N GLY A 60 -19.03 14.46 39.64
CA GLY A 60 -19.54 15.50 38.73
C GLY A 60 -18.99 15.36 37.29
N PRO A 61 -19.64 15.88 36.24
CA PRO A 61 -19.21 15.70 34.85
C PRO A 61 -18.00 16.57 34.47
N VAL A 62 -17.19 16.12 33.48
CA VAL A 62 -16.15 16.98 32.88
C VAL A 62 -16.79 17.94 31.89
N LEU A 63 -16.53 19.24 32.05
CA LEU A 63 -17.03 20.30 31.18
C LEU A 63 -15.90 21.25 30.78
N VAL A 64 -15.55 21.29 29.49
CA VAL A 64 -14.55 22.23 28.90
C VAL A 64 -15.16 23.30 28.00
N SER A 65 -16.46 23.19 27.67
CA SER A 65 -17.10 23.98 26.61
C SER A 65 -16.97 25.49 26.82
N ARG A 66 -16.56 26.20 25.77
CA ARG A 66 -16.48 27.68 25.72
C ARG A 66 -17.72 28.34 25.12
N SER A 67 -18.75 27.55 24.77
CA SER A 67 -19.95 28.04 24.09
C SER A 67 -20.91 28.74 25.07
N GLY A 68 -21.38 29.95 24.70
CA GLY A 68 -22.46 30.68 25.38
C GLY A 68 -22.39 30.67 26.92
N ALA A 69 -23.43 30.12 27.56
CA ALA A 69 -23.53 30.03 29.02
C ALA A 69 -22.53 29.05 29.66
N HIS A 70 -22.04 28.06 28.92
CA HIS A 70 -21.17 27.00 29.45
C HIS A 70 -19.75 27.49 29.76
N LEU A 71 -19.28 28.56 29.11
CA LEU A 71 -18.00 29.21 29.43
C LEU A 71 -17.88 29.62 30.91
N LYS A 72 -19.02 29.96 31.53
CA LYS A 72 -19.13 30.37 32.93
C LYS A 72 -19.19 29.19 33.91
N ARG A 73 -19.57 28.00 33.42
CA ARG A 73 -19.87 26.79 34.20
C ARG A 73 -18.87 25.65 34.00
N ARG A 74 -17.97 25.75 33.00
CA ARG A 74 -16.88 24.78 32.76
C ARG A 74 -16.00 24.60 34.00
N ASN A 75 -15.57 23.36 34.21
CA ASN A 75 -14.74 22.93 35.34
C ASN A 75 -13.40 22.28 34.90
N ALA A 76 -13.15 22.25 33.59
CA ALA A 76 -11.91 21.80 33.00
C ALA A 76 -11.39 22.74 31.90
N LEU A 77 -10.11 22.57 31.59
CA LEU A 77 -9.31 23.27 30.59
C LEU A 77 -9.22 22.44 29.29
N GLY A 78 -8.86 23.06 28.17
CA GLY A 78 -8.60 22.32 26.92
C GLY A 78 -9.83 22.17 26.02
N ALA A 79 -9.94 21.03 25.34
CA ALA A 79 -11.06 20.70 24.44
C ALA A 79 -11.31 19.19 24.36
N HIS A 80 -12.56 18.78 24.11
CA HIS A 80 -12.92 17.39 23.76
C HIS A 80 -12.49 17.05 22.33
N GLY A 81 -12.20 15.78 22.05
CA GLY A 81 -11.75 15.31 20.73
C GLY A 81 -10.23 15.15 20.62
N GLY A 82 -9.48 15.38 21.70
CA GLY A 82 -8.01 15.43 21.68
C GLY A 82 -7.48 16.33 20.56
N SER A 83 -6.55 15.81 19.75
CA SER A 83 -6.01 16.52 18.58
C SER A 83 -7.05 16.79 17.46
N TYR A 84 -8.20 16.10 17.45
CA TYR A 84 -9.26 16.32 16.46
C TYR A 84 -10.10 17.57 16.73
N ALA A 85 -9.99 18.18 17.92
CA ALA A 85 -10.70 19.41 18.28
C ALA A 85 -10.49 20.55 17.28
N ILE A 86 -9.30 20.62 16.66
CA ILE A 86 -8.95 21.63 15.66
C ILE A 86 -9.76 21.47 14.36
N TYR A 87 -10.02 20.24 13.92
CA TYR A 87 -10.85 19.99 12.74
C TYR A 87 -12.32 20.35 12.98
N ASN A 88 -12.84 20.08 14.18
CA ASN A 88 -14.16 20.55 14.58
C ASN A 88 -14.25 22.09 14.57
N ALA A 89 -13.21 22.78 15.06
CA ALA A 89 -13.13 24.24 15.01
C ALA A 89 -13.08 24.77 13.56
N LEU A 90 -12.36 24.10 12.66
CA LEU A 90 -12.32 24.44 11.23
C LEU A 90 -13.69 24.26 10.57
N ALA A 91 -14.42 23.17 10.84
CA ALA A 91 -15.77 22.94 10.30
C ALA A 91 -16.78 24.00 10.79
N ILE A 92 -16.69 24.45 12.05
CA ILE A 92 -17.49 25.56 12.56
C ILE A 92 -17.11 26.88 11.85
N ALA A 93 -15.82 27.14 11.62
CA ALA A 93 -15.33 28.35 10.98
C ALA A 93 -15.66 28.42 9.48
N ALA A 94 -15.58 27.30 8.76
CA ALA A 94 -16.06 27.14 7.39
C ALA A 94 -17.59 27.29 7.30
N GLY A 95 -18.28 26.95 8.39
CA GLY A 95 -19.71 27.13 8.56
C GLY A 95 -20.54 25.87 8.29
N ASP A 96 -19.88 24.71 8.19
CA ASP A 96 -20.47 23.37 8.08
C ASP A 96 -21.14 22.93 9.39
N LEU A 97 -20.67 23.46 10.52
CA LEU A 97 -21.24 23.25 11.85
C LEU A 97 -21.65 24.58 12.51
N PRO A 98 -22.71 24.61 13.34
CA PRO A 98 -23.07 25.81 14.10
C PRO A 98 -22.07 26.08 15.26
N PRO A 99 -21.89 27.34 15.70
CA PRO A 99 -20.95 27.71 16.77
C PRO A 99 -21.20 27.07 18.14
N ASP A 100 -22.42 26.60 18.40
CA ASP A 100 -22.86 25.90 19.60
C ASP A 100 -23.13 24.40 19.37
N PHE A 101 -22.56 23.82 18.30
CA PHE A 101 -22.73 22.42 17.93
C PHE A 101 -22.45 21.44 19.08
N ARG A 102 -23.43 20.56 19.30
CA ARG A 102 -23.37 19.43 20.24
C ARG A 102 -23.67 18.14 19.48
N PRO A 103 -22.80 17.12 19.59
CA PRO A 103 -23.12 15.78 19.11
C PRO A 103 -24.29 15.19 19.89
N ASP A 104 -24.99 14.25 19.25
CA ASP A 104 -26.00 13.40 19.88
C ASP A 104 -25.36 12.07 20.30
N PHE A 105 -25.57 11.69 21.56
CA PHE A 105 -25.00 10.47 22.17
C PHE A 105 -26.08 9.44 22.56
N ARG A 106 -27.31 9.57 22.04
CA ARG A 106 -28.36 8.57 22.27
C ARG A 106 -27.94 7.21 21.69
N ASN A 107 -28.14 6.13 22.46
CA ASN A 107 -27.77 4.76 22.09
C ASN A 107 -26.25 4.56 21.85
N SER A 108 -25.40 5.34 22.51
CA SER A 108 -23.93 5.20 22.45
C SER A 108 -23.31 4.68 23.75
N GLU A 109 -24.11 4.05 24.61
CA GLU A 109 -23.67 3.34 25.81
C GLU A 109 -22.62 2.25 25.48
N PRO A 110 -21.69 1.92 26.41
CA PRO A 110 -20.74 0.83 26.26
C PRO A 110 -21.38 -0.51 25.84
N THR A 111 -20.81 -1.15 24.81
CA THR A 111 -21.20 -2.54 24.45
C THR A 111 -20.83 -3.59 25.50
N PHE A 112 -20.03 -3.19 26.50
CA PHE A 112 -19.66 -3.97 27.66
C PHE A 112 -19.42 -3.03 28.84
N ASN A 113 -20.08 -3.32 29.97
CA ASN A 113 -19.97 -2.55 31.21
C ASN A 113 -18.86 -3.14 32.08
N PHE A 114 -17.72 -2.46 32.16
CA PHE A 114 -16.63 -2.87 33.04
C PHE A 114 -17.07 -2.78 34.51
N PRO A 115 -16.72 -3.77 35.35
CA PRO A 115 -16.96 -3.67 36.78
C PRO A 115 -16.11 -2.54 37.38
N TRP A 116 -16.73 -1.73 38.25
CA TRP A 116 -16.05 -0.65 38.97
C TRP A 116 -14.80 -1.15 39.68
N GLN A 117 -13.71 -0.39 39.59
CA GLN A 117 -12.44 -0.70 40.22
C GLN A 117 -12.12 0.32 41.32
N PRO A 118 -11.55 -0.10 42.47
CA PRO A 118 -11.14 0.82 43.54
C PRO A 118 -10.24 1.97 43.07
N ALA A 119 -9.43 1.74 42.03
CA ALA A 119 -8.57 2.76 41.44
C ALA A 119 -9.32 3.92 40.76
N TRP A 120 -10.61 3.76 40.41
CA TRP A 120 -11.44 4.83 39.85
C TRP A 120 -11.74 5.92 40.91
N ALA A 121 -11.70 5.54 42.19
CA ALA A 121 -11.84 6.41 43.36
C ALA A 121 -10.49 6.81 43.98
N ASP A 122 -9.36 6.53 43.32
CA ASP A 122 -8.04 6.89 43.82
C ASP A 122 -7.40 7.93 42.90
N LYS A 123 -7.44 9.20 43.36
CA LYS A 123 -6.85 10.37 42.70
C LYS A 123 -5.33 10.31 42.52
N THR A 124 -4.65 9.30 43.07
CA THR A 124 -3.22 9.04 42.86
C THR A 124 -2.96 7.93 41.85
N LYS A 125 -3.94 7.04 41.60
CA LYS A 125 -3.81 5.90 40.66
C LYS A 125 -4.16 6.27 39.22
N ILE A 126 -5.21 7.06 39.03
CA ILE A 126 -5.65 7.52 37.70
C ILE A 126 -5.63 9.04 37.68
N VAL A 127 -4.71 9.61 36.89
CA VAL A 127 -4.47 11.06 36.81
C VAL A 127 -4.42 11.59 35.38
N SER A 128 -4.43 10.72 34.36
CA SER A 128 -4.25 11.10 32.95
C SER A 128 -5.39 10.68 32.00
N MET A 129 -6.45 10.05 32.53
CA MET A 129 -7.70 9.70 31.85
C MET A 129 -8.89 9.83 32.80
N ASP A 130 -10.11 9.96 32.29
CA ASP A 130 -11.33 10.06 33.10
C ASP A 130 -11.87 8.66 33.45
N PRO A 131 -11.90 8.23 34.73
CA PRO A 131 -12.38 6.91 35.09
C PRO A 131 -13.83 6.61 34.68
N TYR A 132 -14.67 7.64 34.63
CA TYR A 132 -16.12 7.54 34.34
C TYR A 132 -16.47 8.03 32.93
N GLY A 133 -15.48 8.43 32.13
CA GLY A 133 -15.65 9.01 30.81
C GLY A 133 -16.22 8.08 29.73
N HIS A 134 -16.42 6.81 30.06
CA HIS A 134 -16.91 5.74 29.18
C HIS A 134 -18.44 5.62 29.15
N ASP A 135 -19.14 6.11 30.17
CA ASP A 135 -20.59 5.85 30.35
C ASP A 135 -21.40 7.13 30.64
N ILE A 136 -21.05 8.25 29.97
CA ILE A 136 -21.70 9.54 30.27
C ILE A 136 -23.23 9.54 30.05
N VAL A 137 -23.75 8.63 29.20
CA VAL A 137 -25.16 8.58 28.78
C VAL A 137 -26.06 7.99 29.87
N ASN A 138 -25.55 7.08 30.69
CA ASN A 138 -26.25 6.62 31.89
C ASN A 138 -25.91 7.52 33.09
N GLN A 139 -24.64 7.87 33.29
CA GLN A 139 -24.19 8.61 34.47
C GLN A 139 -24.67 10.08 34.50
N PHE A 140 -24.84 10.74 33.35
CA PHE A 140 -25.18 12.16 33.25
C PHE A 140 -26.38 12.45 32.32
N ARG A 141 -27.36 11.53 32.30
CA ARG A 141 -28.53 11.61 31.41
C ARG A 141 -29.35 12.89 31.58
N ASP A 142 -29.60 13.30 32.82
CA ASP A 142 -30.44 14.47 33.11
C ASP A 142 -29.74 15.78 32.73
N GLU A 143 -28.42 15.83 32.94
CA GLU A 143 -27.56 16.95 32.57
C GLU A 143 -27.45 17.07 31.04
N LEU A 144 -27.31 15.94 30.32
CA LEU A 144 -27.36 15.88 28.85
C LEU A 144 -28.73 16.37 28.33
N ASN A 145 -29.83 15.89 28.91
CA ASN A 145 -31.19 16.33 28.57
C ASN A 145 -31.42 17.82 28.88
N ALA A 146 -30.80 18.35 29.92
CA ALA A 146 -30.76 19.78 30.25
C ALA A 146 -29.81 20.60 29.33
N GLY A 147 -29.22 19.98 28.31
CA GLY A 147 -28.38 20.66 27.31
C GLY A 147 -26.98 21.02 27.81
N TRP A 148 -26.42 20.26 28.75
CA TRP A 148 -25.02 20.42 29.15
C TRP A 148 -24.11 19.78 28.10
N ASP A 149 -23.02 20.47 27.74
CA ASP A 149 -22.06 19.99 26.73
C ASP A 149 -21.05 19.01 27.35
N ILE A 150 -21.57 17.86 27.80
CA ILE A 150 -20.80 16.73 28.33
C ILE A 150 -20.53 15.78 27.15
N ARG A 151 -19.27 15.37 26.95
CA ARG A 151 -18.87 14.46 25.87
C ARG A 151 -18.08 13.27 26.42
N PRO A 152 -18.22 12.07 25.83
CA PRO A 152 -17.46 10.91 26.26
C PRO A 152 -15.98 11.16 25.97
N THR A 153 -15.14 10.77 26.92
CA THR A 153 -13.67 10.75 26.77
C THR A 153 -13.15 9.32 26.65
N MET A 154 -14.04 8.33 26.73
CA MET A 154 -13.77 6.92 26.43
C MET A 154 -14.95 6.30 25.68
N ALA A 155 -14.71 5.26 24.89
CA ALA A 155 -15.76 4.49 24.22
C ALA A 155 -15.39 3.00 24.15
N VAL A 156 -16.36 2.11 24.40
CA VAL A 156 -16.17 0.64 24.45
C VAL A 156 -17.04 -0.05 23.41
N THR A 157 -16.41 -0.72 22.44
CA THR A 157 -17.10 -1.45 21.36
C THR A 157 -16.57 -2.86 21.16
N ARG A 158 -17.39 -3.76 20.62
CA ARG A 158 -17.01 -5.12 20.19
C ARG A 158 -16.95 -5.17 18.68
N ALA A 159 -15.89 -5.76 18.13
CA ALA A 159 -15.67 -5.83 16.69
C ALA A 159 -14.89 -7.09 16.29
N ASN A 160 -14.94 -7.42 15.00
CA ASN A 160 -13.95 -8.31 14.40
C ASN A 160 -12.77 -7.49 13.85
N MET A 161 -11.62 -8.14 13.67
CA MET A 161 -10.38 -7.53 13.19
C MET A 161 -9.59 -8.56 12.37
N LYS A 162 -8.99 -8.14 11.25
CA LYS A 162 -8.09 -8.96 10.43
C LYS A 162 -6.72 -8.27 10.34
N LEU A 163 -5.64 -9.04 10.51
CA LEU A 163 -4.25 -8.63 10.26
C LEU A 163 -3.58 -9.71 9.40
N ALA A 164 -2.73 -9.31 8.45
CA ALA A 164 -2.05 -10.23 7.55
C ALA A 164 -1.24 -11.29 8.31
N GLU A 165 -0.49 -10.87 9.33
CA GLU A 165 0.38 -11.72 10.16
C GLU A 165 -0.41 -12.72 11.02
N ILE A 166 -1.70 -12.46 11.27
CA ILE A 166 -2.58 -13.41 11.98
C ILE A 166 -3.15 -14.43 10.99
N GLY A 167 -3.56 -14.01 9.79
CA GLY A 167 -3.90 -14.94 8.72
C GLY A 167 -2.71 -15.82 8.30
N GLU A 168 -1.50 -15.29 8.30
CA GLU A 168 -0.25 -16.05 8.12
C GLU A 168 -0.04 -17.03 9.27
N ALA A 169 -0.15 -16.59 10.54
CA ALA A 169 0.00 -17.47 11.69
C ALA A 169 -1.02 -18.63 11.68
N VAL A 170 -2.24 -18.42 11.18
CA VAL A 170 -3.25 -19.49 10.99
C VAL A 170 -2.82 -20.44 9.87
N ARG A 171 -2.43 -19.93 8.68
CA ARG A 171 -1.95 -20.78 7.57
C ARG A 171 -0.72 -21.61 7.94
N GLU A 172 0.18 -21.04 8.74
CA GLU A 172 1.40 -21.70 9.23
C GLU A 172 1.17 -22.60 10.46
N LYS A 173 -0.08 -22.73 10.94
CA LYS A 173 -0.44 -23.50 12.17
C LYS A 173 0.32 -23.04 13.42
N LYS A 174 0.65 -21.74 13.49
CA LYS A 174 1.19 -21.05 14.68
C LYS A 174 0.07 -20.50 15.58
N LEU A 175 -1.17 -20.49 15.09
CA LEU A 175 -2.38 -20.08 15.78
C LEU A 175 -3.55 -20.93 15.29
N ASP A 176 -4.39 -21.44 16.18
CA ASP A 176 -5.51 -22.33 15.83
C ASP A 176 -6.79 -21.53 15.56
N VAL A 177 -7.71 -22.10 14.77
CA VAL A 177 -9.07 -21.57 14.57
C VAL A 177 -10.00 -22.25 15.57
N ASP A 178 -10.60 -21.48 16.48
CA ASP A 178 -11.45 -22.01 17.56
C ASP A 178 -12.93 -21.57 17.47
N GLY A 179 -13.28 -20.70 16.52
CA GLY A 179 -14.64 -20.16 16.30
C GLY A 179 -15.13 -19.17 17.37
N SER A 180 -14.36 -18.96 18.44
CA SER A 180 -14.67 -18.15 19.62
C SER A 180 -13.88 -16.83 19.66
N ILE A 181 -12.56 -16.89 19.47
CA ILE A 181 -11.60 -15.79 19.45
C ILE A 181 -11.06 -15.65 18.03
N VAL A 182 -10.48 -16.71 17.47
CA VAL A 182 -10.12 -16.80 16.04
C VAL A 182 -11.30 -17.46 15.31
N VAL A 183 -11.99 -16.68 14.49
CA VAL A 183 -13.32 -17.00 13.93
C VAL A 183 -13.23 -17.94 12.74
N ASP A 184 -12.27 -17.73 11.83
CA ASP A 184 -12.17 -18.42 10.54
C ASP A 184 -10.72 -18.60 10.07
N GLU A 185 -10.54 -19.38 8.99
CA GLU A 185 -9.23 -19.64 8.36
C GLU A 185 -8.58 -18.40 7.73
N SER A 186 -9.30 -17.28 7.59
CA SER A 186 -8.72 -16.02 7.11
C SER A 186 -7.93 -15.28 8.21
N GLY A 187 -7.99 -15.77 9.45
CA GLY A 187 -7.40 -15.11 10.61
C GLY A 187 -8.23 -13.95 11.14
N GLU A 188 -9.56 -14.00 10.99
CA GLU A 188 -10.45 -13.05 11.64
C GLU A 188 -10.49 -13.26 13.17
N VAL A 189 -10.37 -12.18 13.93
CA VAL A 189 -10.30 -12.22 15.40
C VAL A 189 -11.37 -11.36 16.04
N ARG A 190 -12.10 -11.90 17.01
CA ARG A 190 -13.03 -11.13 17.86
C ARG A 190 -12.25 -10.34 18.90
N VAL A 191 -12.56 -9.06 19.04
CA VAL A 191 -11.83 -8.14 19.92
C VAL A 191 -12.78 -7.10 20.54
N THR A 192 -12.61 -6.84 21.83
CA THR A 192 -13.22 -5.66 22.49
C THR A 192 -12.23 -4.51 22.42
N LYS A 193 -12.69 -3.35 21.95
CA LYS A 193 -11.87 -2.14 21.76
C LYS A 193 -12.31 -1.06 22.74
N VAL A 194 -11.34 -0.44 23.43
CA VAL A 194 -11.58 0.72 24.31
C VAL A 194 -10.74 1.89 23.79
N ALA A 195 -11.38 2.91 23.22
CA ALA A 195 -10.72 4.16 22.85
C ALA A 195 -10.73 5.11 24.05
N VAL A 196 -9.63 5.85 24.27
CA VAL A 196 -9.45 6.73 25.44
C VAL A 196 -8.76 8.04 25.05
N GLU A 197 -9.39 9.17 25.37
CA GLU A 197 -8.83 10.51 25.28
C GLU A 197 -8.09 10.91 26.57
N PRO A 198 -7.04 11.75 26.48
CA PRO A 198 -6.30 12.21 27.65
C PRO A 198 -7.13 13.21 28.48
N VAL A 199 -7.25 12.96 29.78
CA VAL A 199 -7.93 13.84 30.75
C VAL A 199 -7.06 13.95 31.99
N TRP A 200 -6.34 15.06 32.11
CA TRP A 200 -5.28 15.23 33.10
C TRP A 200 -5.77 15.95 34.35
N TYR A 201 -5.70 15.28 35.50
CA TYR A 201 -5.80 15.90 36.82
C TYR A 201 -4.44 16.52 37.19
N LEU A 202 -4.31 17.82 36.97
CA LEU A 202 -3.03 18.54 37.04
C LEU A 202 -2.25 18.36 38.36
N PRO A 203 -2.88 18.32 39.56
CA PRO A 203 -2.16 18.04 40.80
C PRO A 203 -1.52 16.64 40.82
N GLY A 204 -2.25 15.61 40.36
CA GLY A 204 -1.73 14.23 40.30
C GLY A 204 -0.71 14.02 39.19
N VAL A 205 -0.83 14.73 38.06
CA VAL A 205 0.19 14.74 37.01
C VAL A 205 1.48 15.41 37.49
N ALA A 206 1.39 16.53 38.21
CA ALA A 206 2.54 17.21 38.82
C ALA A 206 3.27 16.30 39.82
N ASP A 207 2.54 15.64 40.72
CA ASP A 207 3.05 14.66 41.67
C ASP A 207 3.77 13.48 40.98
N ARG A 208 3.18 12.89 39.93
CA ARG A 208 3.81 11.83 39.11
C ARG A 208 5.12 12.26 38.44
N PHE A 209 5.40 13.56 38.30
CA PHE A 209 6.66 14.09 37.77
C PHE A 209 7.58 14.69 38.85
N GLY A 210 7.19 14.69 40.12
CA GLY A 210 7.97 15.26 41.21
C GLY A 210 8.13 16.79 41.12
N VAL A 211 7.16 17.48 40.51
CA VAL A 211 7.12 18.95 40.39
C VAL A 211 5.88 19.52 41.06
N ASP A 212 5.88 20.82 41.38
CA ASP A 212 4.68 21.48 41.85
C ASP A 212 3.70 21.82 40.70
N GLU A 213 2.41 21.94 41.04
CA GLU A 213 1.34 22.19 40.06
C GLU A 213 1.53 23.52 39.30
N ALA A 214 2.09 24.56 39.95
CA ALA A 214 2.25 25.87 39.34
C ALA A 214 3.39 25.86 38.30
N THR A 215 4.52 25.20 38.61
CA THR A 215 5.61 24.96 37.67
C THR A 215 5.14 24.14 36.46
N LEU A 216 4.37 23.06 36.67
CA LEU A 216 3.78 22.28 35.58
C LEU A 216 2.89 23.14 34.68
N ARG A 217 1.95 23.88 35.27
CA ARG A 217 1.04 24.79 34.53
C ARG A 217 1.79 25.85 33.74
N ARG A 218 2.83 26.44 34.35
CA ARG A 218 3.67 27.45 33.72
C ARG A 218 4.42 26.90 32.52
N ALA A 219 5.08 25.76 32.68
CA ALA A 219 5.77 25.08 31.59
C ALA A 219 4.81 24.71 30.45
N LEU A 220 3.61 24.18 30.76
CA LEU A 220 2.59 23.89 29.75
C LEU A 220 2.15 25.15 29.00
N PHE A 221 1.92 26.27 29.68
CA PHE A 221 1.51 27.53 29.04
C PHE A 221 2.63 28.13 28.17
N GLU A 222 3.84 28.28 28.71
CA GLU A 222 4.97 28.91 28.01
C GLU A 222 5.41 28.06 26.80
N HIS A 223 5.52 26.74 26.94
CA HIS A 223 5.97 25.85 25.86
C HIS A 223 4.88 25.40 24.88
N THR A 224 3.61 25.76 25.10
CA THR A 224 2.55 25.68 24.07
C THR A 224 2.27 27.02 23.39
N GLY A 225 3.21 27.96 23.47
CA GLY A 225 3.12 29.26 22.78
C GLY A 225 2.08 30.21 23.38
N GLY A 226 1.79 30.08 24.68
CA GLY A 226 0.74 30.85 25.35
C GLY A 226 -0.68 30.29 25.12
N SER A 227 -0.81 29.06 24.64
CA SER A 227 -2.10 28.38 24.52
C SER A 227 -2.71 28.14 25.91
N TYR A 228 -4.04 28.26 26.00
CA TYR A 228 -4.81 28.10 27.25
C TYR A 228 -4.34 29.02 28.41
N PRO A 229 -4.57 30.35 28.34
CA PRO A 229 -4.22 31.31 29.41
C PRO A 229 -4.77 30.96 30.79
N GLU A 230 -5.81 30.13 30.86
CA GLU A 230 -6.40 29.59 32.08
C GLU A 230 -5.48 28.62 32.84
N LEU A 231 -4.44 28.05 32.22
CA LEU A 231 -3.39 27.32 32.94
C LEU A 231 -2.77 28.20 34.05
N ILE A 232 -2.58 29.50 33.75
CA ILE A 232 -2.10 30.52 34.69
C ILE A 232 -3.25 31.20 35.44
N THR A 233 -4.30 31.62 34.74
CA THR A 233 -5.34 32.52 35.28
C THR A 233 -6.48 31.79 36.01
N ARG A 234 -6.59 30.46 35.92
CA ARG A 234 -7.58 29.63 36.60
C ARG A 234 -6.91 28.45 37.34
N PRO A 235 -6.19 28.72 38.45
CA PRO A 235 -5.59 27.67 39.28
C PRO A 235 -6.62 26.79 40.01
N ASP A 236 -7.88 27.22 40.05
CA ASP A 236 -9.03 26.47 40.55
C ASP A 236 -9.49 25.34 39.60
N LEU A 237 -9.27 25.49 38.28
CA LEU A 237 -9.59 24.46 37.29
C LEU A 237 -8.51 23.37 37.29
N LYS A 238 -8.75 22.28 38.03
CA LYS A 238 -7.76 21.21 38.25
C LYS A 238 -7.65 20.17 37.14
N VAL A 239 -8.58 20.15 36.17
CA VAL A 239 -8.57 19.18 35.06
C VAL A 239 -8.27 19.87 33.73
N PHE A 240 -7.46 19.21 32.89
CA PHE A 240 -7.05 19.67 31.56
C PHE A 240 -7.19 18.55 30.53
N LEU A 241 -7.80 18.85 29.38
CA LEU A 241 -7.89 17.96 28.23
C LEU A 241 -6.86 18.44 27.18
N PRO A 242 -5.60 17.96 27.23
CA PRO A 242 -4.58 18.35 26.27
C PRO A 242 -4.93 17.83 24.86
N PRO A 243 -4.72 18.62 23.79
CA PRO A 243 -5.04 18.23 22.42
C PRO A 243 -3.98 17.28 21.81
N ILE A 244 -3.65 16.21 22.53
CA ILE A 244 -2.63 15.20 22.16
C ILE A 244 -3.28 13.88 21.75
N GLY A 245 -2.46 12.95 21.25
CA GLY A 245 -2.90 11.58 20.93
C GLY A 245 -3.31 10.79 22.18
N GLY A 246 -4.46 10.12 22.09
CA GLY A 246 -4.96 9.19 23.11
C GLY A 246 -4.37 7.79 23.01
N LEU A 247 -5.13 6.79 23.45
CA LEU A 247 -4.78 5.38 23.32
C LEU A 247 -5.98 4.53 22.89
N THR A 248 -5.70 3.30 22.44
CA THR A 248 -6.72 2.26 22.22
C THR A 248 -6.28 0.95 22.85
N VAL A 249 -7.12 0.37 23.70
CA VAL A 249 -6.99 -1.00 24.23
C VAL A 249 -7.69 -1.97 23.28
N TYR A 250 -7.05 -3.10 23.01
CA TYR A 250 -7.60 -4.25 22.30
C TYR A 250 -7.55 -5.45 23.25
N ILE A 251 -8.71 -6.02 23.56
CA ILE A 251 -8.86 -7.16 24.48
C ILE A 251 -9.31 -8.38 23.69
N PHE A 252 -8.53 -9.44 23.78
CA PHE A 252 -8.78 -10.76 23.20
C PHE A 252 -9.28 -11.70 24.29
N GLY A 253 -10.38 -12.39 24.01
CA GLY A 253 -11.15 -13.13 25.01
C GLY A 253 -12.14 -12.25 25.80
N PRO A 254 -12.80 -12.82 26.82
CA PRO A 254 -13.83 -12.12 27.60
C PRO A 254 -13.26 -10.97 28.45
N PRO A 255 -13.71 -9.70 28.26
CA PRO A 255 -13.18 -8.54 29.01
C PRO A 255 -13.30 -8.63 30.52
N GLU A 256 -14.28 -9.39 31.02
CA GLU A 256 -14.53 -9.65 32.44
C GLU A 256 -13.31 -10.29 33.13
N ARG A 257 -12.51 -11.07 32.40
CA ARG A 257 -11.35 -11.79 32.92
C ARG A 257 -10.09 -10.94 33.06
N VAL A 258 -10.07 -9.71 32.54
CA VAL A 258 -8.85 -8.87 32.52
C VAL A 258 -8.42 -8.44 33.93
N SER A 259 -9.38 -8.32 34.87
CA SER A 259 -9.13 -7.94 36.27
C SER A 259 -8.98 -9.14 37.22
N ASP A 260 -9.16 -10.38 36.75
CA ASP A 260 -9.07 -11.58 37.59
C ASP A 260 -7.62 -12.05 37.74
N GLU A 261 -7.08 -11.94 38.96
CA GLU A 261 -5.72 -12.34 39.30
C GLU A 261 -5.46 -13.85 39.14
N ASN A 262 -6.51 -14.68 39.10
CA ASN A 262 -6.43 -16.12 38.89
C ASN A 262 -6.30 -16.51 37.41
N VAL A 263 -6.64 -15.60 36.49
CA VAL A 263 -6.51 -15.79 35.03
C VAL A 263 -5.09 -15.39 34.61
N ARG A 264 -4.53 -16.03 33.57
CA ARG A 264 -3.25 -15.63 32.99
C ARG A 264 -3.45 -14.45 32.04
N LEU A 265 -2.64 -13.39 32.20
CA LEU A 265 -2.67 -12.19 31.38
C LEU A 265 -1.39 -12.05 30.54
N ALA A 266 -1.54 -12.04 29.22
CA ALA A 266 -0.52 -11.59 28.28
C ALA A 266 -0.77 -10.12 27.89
N LEU A 267 0.19 -9.25 28.17
CA LEU A 267 0.08 -7.79 27.97
C LEU A 267 1.15 -7.26 27.01
N ARG A 268 0.70 -6.57 25.96
CA ARG A 268 1.55 -5.77 25.06
C ARG A 268 1.23 -4.29 25.22
N ILE A 269 2.21 -3.48 25.61
CA ILE A 269 2.09 -2.02 25.57
C ILE A 269 2.96 -1.48 24.44
N HIS A 270 2.30 -0.88 23.46
CA HIS A 270 2.89 -0.39 22.23
C HIS A 270 2.79 1.14 22.14
N ASP A 271 3.85 1.79 21.63
CA ASP A 271 3.81 3.20 21.26
C ASP A 271 3.80 3.26 19.73
N GLU A 272 2.84 4.00 19.16
CA GLU A 272 2.62 4.22 17.74
C GLU A 272 3.90 4.55 16.96
N CYS A 273 4.06 3.93 15.81
CA CYS A 273 5.14 4.10 14.86
C CYS A 273 4.59 3.92 13.44
N ASN A 274 3.81 4.87 12.94
CA ASN A 274 3.08 4.85 11.67
C ASN A 274 3.87 4.25 10.50
N GLY A 275 5.10 4.72 10.26
CA GLY A 275 5.98 4.19 9.21
C GLY A 275 6.33 2.70 9.32
N SER A 276 6.32 2.11 10.51
CA SER A 276 6.49 0.65 10.71
C SER A 276 5.14 -0.03 10.81
N ASP A 277 4.25 0.47 11.67
CA ASP A 277 2.99 -0.19 12.02
C ASP A 277 1.99 -0.24 10.85
N VAL A 278 2.01 0.75 9.96
CA VAL A 278 1.15 0.81 8.77
C VAL A 278 1.92 0.42 7.50
N PHE A 279 3.14 0.94 7.33
CA PHE A 279 3.92 0.81 6.08
C PHE A 279 5.10 -0.17 6.15
N GLN A 280 5.21 -0.95 7.23
CA GLN A 280 6.19 -2.03 7.40
C GLN A 280 7.67 -1.63 7.20
N SER A 281 8.04 -0.38 7.53
CA SER A 281 9.45 0.04 7.55
C SER A 281 10.31 -0.85 8.45
N ASP A 282 11.41 -1.33 7.88
CA ASP A 282 12.42 -2.23 8.45
C ASP A 282 13.48 -1.51 9.32
N ILE A 283 13.40 -0.19 9.45
CA ILE A 283 14.30 0.67 10.23
C ILE A 283 14.12 0.48 11.76
N CYS A 284 12.97 -0.04 12.20
CA CYS A 284 12.70 -0.31 13.62
C CYS A 284 11.81 -1.54 13.84
N THR A 285 11.90 -2.15 15.03
CA THR A 285 11.17 -3.38 15.37
C THR A 285 9.72 -3.15 15.81
N CYS A 286 9.11 -1.99 15.53
CA CYS A 286 7.79 -1.66 16.07
C CYS A 286 6.71 -2.63 15.56
N ARG A 287 6.57 -2.79 14.24
CA ARG A 287 5.57 -3.69 13.63
C ARG A 287 5.81 -5.17 13.92
N PRO A 288 7.01 -5.77 13.74
CA PRO A 288 7.23 -7.17 14.07
C PRO A 288 6.89 -7.50 15.54
N TYR A 289 7.23 -6.58 16.45
CA TYR A 289 6.97 -6.77 17.87
C TYR A 289 5.50 -6.48 18.25
N LEU A 290 4.78 -5.63 17.50
CA LEU A 290 3.33 -5.47 17.62
C LEU A 290 2.59 -6.73 17.14
N ALA A 291 2.97 -7.28 15.99
CA ALA A 291 2.41 -8.52 15.45
C ALA A 291 2.66 -9.72 16.38
N PHE A 292 3.89 -9.88 16.90
CA PHE A 292 4.19 -10.84 17.97
C PHE A 292 3.30 -10.62 19.20
N GLY A 293 3.18 -9.36 19.65
CA GLY A 293 2.36 -8.97 20.79
C GLY A 293 0.89 -9.36 20.65
N ILE A 294 0.30 -9.13 19.47
CA ILE A 294 -1.08 -9.50 19.15
C ILE A 294 -1.22 -11.03 19.09
N ARG A 295 -0.32 -11.75 18.41
CA ARG A 295 -0.37 -13.21 18.29
C ARG A 295 -0.31 -13.92 19.64
N GLU A 296 0.61 -13.52 20.51
CA GLU A 296 0.73 -14.11 21.86
C GLU A 296 -0.43 -13.72 22.77
N ALA A 297 -0.97 -12.50 22.65
CA ALA A 297 -2.18 -12.09 23.38
C ALA A 297 -3.40 -12.93 22.95
N ILE A 298 -3.59 -13.17 21.66
CA ILE A 298 -4.64 -14.06 21.16
C ILE A 298 -4.42 -15.48 21.73
N ARG A 299 -3.22 -16.05 21.58
CA ARG A 299 -2.92 -17.42 22.07
C ARG A 299 -3.19 -17.57 23.58
N GLU A 300 -2.84 -16.58 24.40
CA GLU A 300 -3.13 -16.63 25.84
C GLU A 300 -4.64 -16.66 26.10
N ALA A 301 -5.43 -15.88 25.35
CA ALA A 301 -6.89 -15.91 25.43
C ALA A 301 -7.50 -17.25 24.97
N GLN A 302 -6.96 -17.87 23.90
CA GLN A 302 -7.38 -19.20 23.42
C GLN A 302 -7.12 -20.29 24.49
N ASN A 303 -6.02 -20.18 25.23
CA ASN A 303 -5.68 -21.04 26.35
C ASN A 303 -6.50 -20.78 27.63
N GLY A 304 -7.61 -20.04 27.53
CA GLY A 304 -8.49 -19.69 28.66
C GLY A 304 -8.05 -18.46 29.46
N GLY A 305 -6.90 -17.88 29.13
CA GLY A 305 -6.38 -16.65 29.72
C GLY A 305 -7.08 -15.37 29.21
N SER A 306 -6.33 -14.28 29.23
CA SER A 306 -6.71 -12.95 28.73
C SER A 306 -5.56 -12.34 27.93
N GLY A 307 -5.86 -11.81 26.75
CA GLY A 307 -4.90 -11.09 25.92
C GLY A 307 -5.21 -9.60 25.86
N VAL A 308 -4.24 -8.73 26.15
CA VAL A 308 -4.43 -7.28 26.09
C VAL A 308 -3.30 -6.61 25.31
N VAL A 309 -3.66 -5.81 24.30
CA VAL A 309 -2.74 -4.95 23.55
C VAL A 309 -3.18 -3.50 23.72
N ILE A 310 -2.32 -2.64 24.26
CA ILE A 310 -2.58 -1.21 24.44
C ILE A 310 -1.71 -0.42 23.46
N TYR A 311 -2.35 0.34 22.58
CA TYR A 311 -1.73 1.13 21.53
C TYR A 311 -1.79 2.62 21.89
N PHE A 312 -0.67 3.20 22.29
CA PHE A 312 -0.55 4.62 22.64
C PHE A 312 -0.14 5.45 21.41
N ARG A 313 -0.84 6.56 21.14
CA ARG A 313 -0.53 7.45 20.00
C ARG A 313 0.63 8.40 20.31
N LYS A 314 1.84 7.84 20.39
CA LYS A 314 3.09 8.47 20.86
C LYS A 314 4.22 8.37 19.82
N GLU A 315 3.92 8.72 18.57
CA GLU A 315 4.86 8.71 17.43
C GLU A 315 6.23 9.34 17.74
N GLY A 316 7.29 8.71 17.24
CA GLY A 316 8.66 9.24 17.34
C GLY A 316 9.19 9.35 18.77
N ARG A 317 8.68 8.57 19.73
CA ARG A 317 8.90 8.76 21.18
C ARG A 317 8.32 10.08 21.72
N ALA A 318 7.12 10.40 21.27
CA ALA A 318 6.43 11.68 21.52
C ALA A 318 7.17 12.94 20.99
N LEU A 319 8.17 12.77 20.12
CA LEU A 319 8.83 13.86 19.37
C LEU A 319 8.14 14.18 18.04
N GLY A 320 7.22 13.31 17.59
CA GLY A 320 6.56 13.42 16.28
C GLY A 320 7.42 12.89 15.13
N GLU A 321 6.74 12.67 13.99
CA GLU A 321 7.32 12.02 12.81
C GLU A 321 8.44 12.84 12.15
N VAL A 322 8.32 14.17 12.13
CA VAL A 322 9.34 15.07 11.55
C VAL A 322 10.69 14.93 12.27
N ILE A 323 10.69 15.00 13.61
CA ILE A 323 11.93 14.86 14.40
C ILE A 323 12.52 13.45 14.25
N LYS A 324 11.67 12.42 14.25
CA LYS A 324 12.07 11.03 13.96
C LYS A 324 12.78 10.90 12.61
N TYR A 325 12.26 11.51 11.55
CA TYR A 325 12.88 11.48 10.22
C TYR A 325 14.16 12.33 10.14
N LEU A 326 14.25 13.45 10.86
CA LEU A 326 15.51 14.19 11.01
C LEU A 326 16.59 13.35 11.71
N VAL A 327 16.22 12.58 12.74
CA VAL A 327 17.13 11.63 13.42
C VAL A 327 17.56 10.50 12.47
N TYR A 328 16.64 9.94 11.67
CA TYR A 328 17.01 8.93 10.65
C TYR A 328 17.94 9.51 9.57
N ASN A 329 17.69 10.74 9.11
CA ASN A 329 18.56 11.43 8.15
C ASN A 329 19.98 11.65 8.72
N ALA A 330 20.09 12.04 9.99
CA ALA A 330 21.38 12.23 10.65
C ALA A 330 22.11 10.93 10.99
N ARG A 331 21.38 9.85 11.32
CA ARG A 331 21.92 8.48 11.43
C ARG A 331 22.56 8.06 10.11
N LYS A 332 21.79 8.08 9.02
CA LYS A 332 22.29 7.68 7.69
C LYS A 332 23.48 8.55 7.22
N ARG A 333 23.42 9.88 7.35
CA ARG A 333 24.52 10.79 6.94
C ARG A 333 25.76 10.73 7.84
N GLY A 334 25.61 10.37 9.10
CA GLY A 334 26.67 10.42 10.12
C GLY A 334 27.26 9.07 10.52
N GLY A 335 26.94 8.00 9.78
CA GLY A 335 27.19 6.62 10.17
C GLY A 335 26.15 6.10 11.16
N ASP A 336 25.49 5.01 10.79
CA ASP A 336 24.44 4.38 11.60
C ASP A 336 24.99 3.20 12.41
N THR A 337 25.53 3.51 13.59
CA THR A 337 26.09 2.53 14.54
C THR A 337 25.36 2.57 15.87
N ALA A 338 25.29 1.41 16.55
CA ALA A 338 24.47 1.26 17.77
C ALA A 338 24.94 2.18 18.92
N ASP A 339 26.26 2.39 19.05
CA ASP A 339 26.88 3.31 20.02
C ASP A 339 26.37 4.77 19.91
N LYS A 340 25.95 5.21 18.72
CA LYS A 340 25.51 6.59 18.45
C LYS A 340 24.00 6.80 18.45
N TYR A 341 23.20 5.73 18.55
CA TYR A 341 21.74 5.79 18.38
C TYR A 341 21.05 6.84 19.26
N PHE A 342 21.37 6.88 20.56
CA PHE A 342 20.78 7.84 21.49
C PHE A 342 21.38 9.24 21.33
N THR A 343 22.70 9.36 21.18
CA THR A 343 23.41 10.63 20.98
C THR A 343 22.91 11.37 19.73
N ARG A 344 22.59 10.66 18.64
CA ARG A 344 21.98 11.23 17.43
C ARG A 344 20.58 11.80 17.68
N THR A 345 19.84 11.23 18.64
CA THR A 345 18.54 11.79 19.07
C THR A 345 18.75 13.06 19.89
N GLU A 346 19.64 13.04 20.88
CA GLU A 346 19.94 14.22 21.72
C GLU A 346 20.40 15.41 20.90
N ASN A 347 21.28 15.18 19.92
CA ASN A 347 21.82 16.25 19.06
C ASN A 347 20.77 16.97 18.20
N ILE A 348 19.55 16.42 18.05
CA ILE A 348 18.48 16.99 17.20
C ILE A 348 17.27 17.40 18.04
N ALA A 349 16.87 16.55 18.98
CA ALA A 349 15.70 16.76 19.83
C ALA A 349 16.02 17.45 21.17
N GLY A 350 17.30 17.60 21.51
CA GLY A 350 17.76 18.06 22.83
C GLY A 350 17.64 17.01 23.95
N VAL A 351 16.92 15.90 23.71
CA VAL A 351 16.64 14.84 24.69
C VAL A 351 16.56 13.46 24.02
N ARG A 352 16.79 12.37 24.80
CA ARG A 352 16.71 10.98 24.28
C ARG A 352 15.28 10.48 24.04
N ASP A 353 14.34 10.89 24.90
CA ASP A 353 12.97 10.37 24.95
C ASP A 353 12.06 11.39 25.64
N MET A 354 10.88 11.67 25.06
CA MET A 354 9.84 12.49 25.70
C MET A 354 8.61 11.67 26.12
N ARG A 355 8.65 10.33 26.02
CA ARG A 355 7.56 9.47 26.47
C ARG A 355 7.52 9.43 27.99
N PHE A 356 6.57 10.17 28.54
CA PHE A 356 6.14 9.99 29.91
C PHE A 356 5.43 8.63 30.06
N GLN A 357 6.20 7.62 30.48
CA GLN A 357 5.66 6.29 30.83
C GLN A 357 5.06 6.28 32.24
N ALA A 358 5.35 7.26 33.10
CA ALA A 358 4.77 7.39 34.43
C ALA A 358 3.23 7.53 34.45
N LEU A 359 2.63 7.96 33.33
CA LEU A 359 1.16 8.07 33.14
C LEU A 359 0.56 6.83 32.46
N MET A 360 1.38 5.93 31.91
CA MET A 360 0.91 4.76 31.16
C MET A 360 0.16 3.72 32.02
N PRO A 361 0.49 3.48 33.31
CA PRO A 361 -0.23 2.50 34.12
C PRO A 361 -1.69 2.86 34.41
N ASP A 362 -2.12 4.11 34.24
CA ASP A 362 -3.47 4.56 34.60
C ASP A 362 -4.58 3.73 33.92
N ILE A 363 -4.39 3.33 32.65
CA ILE A 363 -5.33 2.44 31.95
C ILE A 363 -5.30 1.00 32.45
N LEU A 364 -4.17 0.53 33.01
CA LEU A 364 -4.10 -0.79 33.65
C LEU A 364 -4.86 -0.80 34.97
N HIS A 365 -4.72 0.27 35.77
CA HIS A 365 -5.50 0.49 36.98
C HIS A 365 -7.00 0.64 36.67
N TRP A 366 -7.35 1.33 35.57
CA TRP A 366 -8.73 1.42 35.11
C TRP A 366 -9.31 0.04 34.72
N LEU A 367 -8.53 -0.81 34.06
CA LEU A 367 -8.88 -2.20 33.74
C LEU A 367 -8.88 -3.15 34.95
N GLY A 368 -8.46 -2.70 36.14
CA GLY A 368 -8.37 -3.54 37.34
C GLY A 368 -7.18 -4.51 37.37
N ILE A 369 -6.20 -4.33 36.48
CA ILE A 369 -5.04 -5.23 36.36
C ILE A 369 -4.10 -5.01 37.55
N LYS A 370 -3.87 -6.06 38.34
CA LYS A 370 -2.91 -6.08 39.47
C LYS A 370 -1.69 -6.97 39.25
N LYS A 371 -1.80 -7.92 38.32
CA LYS A 371 -0.80 -8.93 37.97
C LYS A 371 -0.78 -9.12 36.46
N ILE A 372 0.41 -9.17 35.88
CA ILE A 372 0.68 -9.48 34.46
C ILE A 372 1.56 -10.72 34.45
N ASP A 373 1.05 -11.83 33.92
CA ASP A 373 1.83 -13.07 33.82
C ASP A 373 2.92 -12.93 32.75
N ARG A 374 2.58 -12.38 31.58
CA ARG A 374 3.52 -12.22 30.44
C ARG A 374 3.51 -10.79 29.90
N MET A 375 4.53 -9.99 30.23
CA MET A 375 4.73 -8.67 29.62
C MET A 375 5.56 -8.80 28.35
N LEU A 376 4.94 -8.53 27.20
CA LEU A 376 5.55 -8.64 25.86
C LEU A 376 6.32 -7.35 25.52
N SER A 377 7.36 -7.05 26.31
CA SER A 377 8.18 -5.84 26.18
C SER A 377 9.59 -5.96 26.79
N MET A 378 10.58 -5.42 26.06
CA MET A 378 11.96 -5.24 26.54
C MET A 378 12.18 -3.92 27.28
N SER A 379 11.22 -2.99 27.27
CA SER A 379 11.41 -1.63 27.77
C SER A 379 11.35 -1.53 29.30
N ASN A 380 12.46 -1.14 29.93
CA ASN A 380 12.50 -0.87 31.37
C ASN A 380 11.59 0.29 31.75
N MET A 381 11.59 1.41 31.02
CA MET A 381 10.68 2.54 31.29
C MET A 381 9.19 2.13 31.38
N LYS A 382 8.77 1.12 30.62
CA LYS A 382 7.40 0.57 30.72
C LYS A 382 7.26 -0.37 31.92
N HIS A 383 8.19 -1.31 32.09
CA HIS A 383 8.21 -2.24 33.22
C HIS A 383 8.21 -1.52 34.57
N ASP A 384 9.14 -0.58 34.75
CA ASP A 384 9.40 0.11 36.00
C ASP A 384 8.21 1.00 36.38
N ALA A 385 7.60 1.71 35.41
CA ALA A 385 6.37 2.47 35.65
C ALA A 385 5.21 1.58 36.13
N ILE A 386 5.04 0.38 35.55
CA ILE A 386 4.01 -0.58 35.96
C ILE A 386 4.26 -1.07 37.39
N VAL A 387 5.48 -1.53 37.68
CA VAL A 387 5.87 -2.07 39.00
C VAL A 387 5.80 -1.00 40.08
N GLN A 388 6.31 0.22 39.82
CA GLN A 388 6.23 1.36 40.74
C GLN A 388 4.78 1.79 41.01
N SER A 389 3.87 1.61 40.05
CA SER A 389 2.44 1.86 40.27
C SER A 389 1.72 0.79 41.11
N GLY A 390 2.40 -0.32 41.42
CA GLY A 390 1.93 -1.41 42.28
C GLY A 390 1.47 -2.68 41.57
N ILE A 391 1.67 -2.79 40.24
CA ILE A 391 1.24 -3.94 39.44
C ILE A 391 2.41 -4.92 39.29
N LYS A 392 2.19 -6.19 39.62
CA LYS A 392 3.22 -7.24 39.54
C LYS A 392 3.39 -7.73 38.10
N ILE A 393 4.63 -7.96 37.68
CA ILE A 393 4.97 -8.63 36.40
C ILE A 393 5.72 -9.92 36.75
N LEU A 394 5.29 -11.06 36.21
CA LEU A 394 5.92 -12.37 36.47
C LEU A 394 7.00 -12.69 35.42
N GLU A 395 6.64 -12.63 34.13
CA GLU A 395 7.52 -12.90 33.00
C GLU A 395 7.66 -11.65 32.12
N ARG A 396 8.90 -11.33 31.71
CA ARG A 396 9.17 -10.37 30.63
C ARG A 396 9.59 -11.16 29.40
N VAL A 397 8.86 -11.00 28.30
CA VAL A 397 9.08 -11.73 27.05
C VAL A 397 9.69 -10.75 26.03
N PRO A 398 10.91 -11.00 25.52
CA PRO A 398 11.49 -10.20 24.44
C PRO A 398 10.81 -10.51 23.10
N ILE A 399 11.16 -9.77 22.04
CA ILE A 399 10.81 -10.19 20.68
C ILE A 399 11.65 -11.43 20.32
N PRO A 400 11.10 -12.43 19.60
CA PRO A 400 11.89 -13.53 19.05
C PRO A 400 12.97 -13.04 18.07
N GLU A 401 14.16 -13.65 18.12
CA GLU A 401 15.33 -13.26 17.32
C GLU A 401 15.08 -13.36 15.81
N ASP A 402 14.30 -14.36 15.38
CA ASP A 402 13.86 -14.57 13.99
C ASP A 402 12.90 -13.49 13.48
N MET A 403 12.28 -12.72 14.39
CA MET A 403 11.37 -11.62 14.06
C MET A 403 12.05 -10.25 14.08
N ILE A 404 13.37 -10.16 14.26
CA ILE A 404 14.14 -8.90 14.25
C ILE A 404 14.67 -8.62 12.83
N PRO A 405 14.20 -7.57 12.12
CA PRO A 405 14.76 -7.17 10.83
C PRO A 405 16.24 -6.81 10.94
N SER A 406 17.04 -7.13 9.92
CA SER A 406 18.49 -6.90 9.92
C SER A 406 18.87 -5.44 10.16
N ASP A 407 18.21 -4.49 9.48
CA ASP A 407 18.47 -3.05 9.63
C ASP A 407 18.01 -2.50 11.00
N SER A 408 17.10 -3.21 11.68
CA SER A 408 16.63 -2.88 13.02
C SER A 408 17.58 -3.34 14.14
N ARG A 409 18.62 -4.14 13.85
CA ARG A 409 19.58 -4.60 14.87
C ARG A 409 20.30 -3.45 15.56
N VAL A 410 20.68 -2.41 14.81
CA VAL A 410 21.24 -1.16 15.36
C VAL A 410 20.39 -0.58 16.48
N GLU A 411 19.07 -0.61 16.32
CA GLU A 411 18.13 -0.10 17.31
C GLU A 411 17.99 -1.05 18.51
N ILE A 412 17.93 -2.37 18.29
CA ILE A 412 17.79 -3.36 19.36
C ILE A 412 19.05 -3.43 20.21
N ASP A 413 20.23 -3.56 19.60
CA ASP A 413 21.49 -3.75 20.32
C ASP A 413 21.87 -2.48 21.10
N ALA A 414 21.61 -1.29 20.53
CA ALA A 414 21.72 -0.02 21.25
C ALA A 414 20.77 0.05 22.46
N LYS A 415 19.52 -0.43 22.32
CA LYS A 415 18.55 -0.46 23.42
C LYS A 415 18.97 -1.44 24.52
N ILE A 416 19.45 -2.65 24.15
CA ILE A 416 19.94 -3.65 25.10
C ILE A 416 21.11 -3.08 25.90
N ASN A 417 22.08 -2.43 25.25
CA ASN A 417 23.19 -1.77 25.94
C ASN A 417 22.76 -0.57 26.81
N ALA A 418 21.73 0.16 26.39
CA ALA A 418 21.06 1.17 27.23
C ALA A 418 20.16 0.56 28.33
N GLY A 419 20.30 -0.75 28.60
CA GLY A 419 19.69 -1.46 29.72
C GLY A 419 18.40 -2.20 29.41
N TYR A 420 17.88 -2.18 28.17
CA TYR A 420 16.64 -2.91 27.84
C TYR A 420 16.81 -4.42 28.09
N PHE A 421 15.76 -5.03 28.64
CA PHE A 421 15.75 -6.44 29.00
C PHE A 421 15.91 -7.35 27.77
N THR A 422 16.79 -8.34 27.88
CA THR A 422 16.99 -9.42 26.91
C THR A 422 17.28 -10.72 27.64
N THR A 423 16.94 -11.84 27.01
CA THR A 423 17.37 -13.19 27.42
C THR A 423 18.59 -13.67 26.62
N GLY A 424 19.06 -12.87 25.66
CA GLY A 424 20.23 -13.14 24.81
C GLY A 424 21.54 -12.54 25.34
N ARG A 425 22.58 -12.57 24.49
CA ARG A 425 23.91 -12.02 24.78
C ARG A 425 23.85 -10.50 24.98
N GLN A 426 24.61 -9.99 25.95
CA GLN A 426 24.94 -8.57 26.05
C GLN A 426 26.22 -8.29 25.26
N TYR A 427 26.25 -7.15 24.56
CA TYR A 427 27.37 -6.72 23.71
C TYR A 427 28.25 -5.69 24.42
N THR A 428 29.56 -5.71 24.15
CA THR A 428 30.49 -4.67 24.63
C THR A 428 30.37 -3.39 23.80
N MET A 429 30.90 -2.26 24.31
CA MET A 429 30.97 -1.00 23.54
C MET A 429 31.78 -1.13 22.23
N GLU A 430 32.73 -2.06 22.18
CA GLU A 430 33.53 -2.35 20.99
C GLU A 430 32.70 -3.13 19.96
N GLU A 431 31.99 -4.18 20.39
CA GLU A 431 31.08 -4.98 19.55
C GLU A 431 29.92 -4.12 18.99
N LEU A 432 29.41 -3.15 19.76
CA LEU A 432 28.34 -2.24 19.32
C LEU A 432 28.77 -1.24 18.25
N ALA A 433 30.06 -0.95 18.12
CA ALA A 433 30.61 -0.13 17.03
C ALA A 433 30.72 -0.91 15.71
N GLU A 434 30.67 -2.25 15.78
CA GLU A 434 30.62 -3.15 14.62
C GLU A 434 29.19 -3.34 14.09
N VAL A 435 28.17 -3.25 14.96
CA VAL A 435 26.75 -3.27 14.56
C VAL A 435 26.41 -2.01 13.74
N ARG A 436 26.21 -2.20 12.44
CA ARG A 436 25.95 -1.13 11.45
C ARG A 436 24.64 -1.34 10.71
N GLY A 437 23.88 -0.26 10.55
CA GLY A 437 22.72 -0.19 9.67
C GLY A 437 23.13 0.10 8.23
N ARG A 438 22.17 0.04 7.31
CA ARG A 438 22.37 0.44 5.91
C ARG A 438 22.82 1.90 5.86
N GLY A 439 23.89 2.15 5.10
CA GLY A 439 24.47 3.48 4.94
C GLY A 439 23.56 4.46 4.19
N TRP A 440 24.03 5.70 4.05
CA TRP A 440 23.46 6.64 3.07
C TRP A 440 23.90 6.21 1.66
N GLU A 441 23.23 5.21 1.12
CA GLU A 441 23.07 5.08 -0.32
C GLU A 441 21.87 5.96 -0.70
N LYS A 442 22.07 6.96 -1.57
CA LYS A 442 20.93 7.66 -2.15
C LYS A 442 20.14 6.69 -3.03
N TRP A 443 18.84 6.88 -3.20
CA TRP A 443 18.12 6.12 -4.24
C TRP A 443 18.74 6.41 -5.60
N GLU A 444 19.20 7.64 -5.84
CA GLU A 444 19.99 8.04 -6.99
C GLU A 444 21.28 7.20 -7.17
N ASP A 445 21.99 6.86 -6.09
CA ASP A 445 23.26 6.10 -6.13
C ASP A 445 23.03 4.59 -6.36
N VAL A 446 21.86 4.06 -5.97
CA VAL A 446 21.44 2.66 -6.26
C VAL A 446 20.82 2.53 -7.66
N THR A 447 20.30 3.64 -8.21
CA THR A 447 19.87 3.73 -9.62
C THR A 447 20.97 4.19 -10.58
N ASP A 448 22.15 4.59 -10.09
CA ASP A 448 23.31 4.88 -10.94
C ASP A 448 23.85 3.57 -11.54
N PRO A 449 23.85 3.41 -12.88
CA PRO A 449 24.33 2.18 -13.53
C PRO A 449 25.80 1.83 -13.24
N LEU A 450 26.61 2.76 -12.74
CA LEU A 450 28.06 2.59 -12.55
C LEU A 450 28.47 1.89 -11.26
N TYR A 451 27.63 1.89 -10.21
CA TYR A 451 28.04 1.35 -8.89
C TYR A 451 27.71 -0.14 -8.67
N ILE A 452 26.87 -0.75 -9.53
CA ILE A 452 26.40 -2.13 -9.36
C ILE A 452 27.43 -3.16 -9.89
N ARG A 453 28.52 -3.37 -9.13
CA ARG A 453 29.35 -4.59 -9.21
C ARG A 453 29.42 -5.26 -7.82
N PRO A 454 28.89 -6.48 -7.65
CA PRO A 454 28.82 -7.11 -6.32
C PRO A 454 30.17 -7.69 -5.88
N LYS A 455 30.52 -7.49 -4.60
CA LYS A 455 31.34 -8.44 -3.85
C LYS A 455 30.40 -9.30 -2.99
N SER A 456 30.42 -10.61 -3.24
CA SER A 456 29.61 -11.67 -2.59
C SER A 456 29.92 -11.80 -1.08
N SER A 457 29.15 -12.46 -0.21
CA SER A 457 27.98 -13.37 -0.32
C SER A 457 27.06 -13.21 0.93
N THR A 458 25.96 -13.92 1.24
CA THR A 458 25.33 -15.16 0.71
C THR A 458 23.79 -15.02 0.74
N ILE A 459 23.15 -14.71 -0.39
CA ILE A 459 22.23 -15.57 -1.16
C ILE A 459 20.96 -16.07 -0.43
N VAL A 460 19.84 -15.39 -0.70
CA VAL A 460 18.55 -16.02 -1.02
C VAL A 460 18.29 -15.73 -2.50
N ILE A 461 17.97 -16.74 -3.32
CA ILE A 461 17.95 -16.62 -4.78
C ILE A 461 16.62 -16.01 -5.25
N MET A 462 16.54 -14.68 -5.28
CA MET A 462 15.73 -14.04 -6.32
C MET A 462 16.48 -14.20 -7.65
N THR A 463 15.90 -14.91 -8.60
CA THR A 463 16.47 -15.05 -9.96
C THR A 463 16.50 -13.69 -10.64
N ARG A 464 17.66 -13.02 -10.59
CA ARG A 464 17.94 -11.81 -11.38
C ARG A 464 17.59 -12.07 -12.83
N VAL A 465 16.61 -11.34 -13.37
CA VAL A 465 16.34 -11.31 -14.81
C VAL A 465 17.61 -10.83 -15.51
N SER A 466 18.08 -11.58 -16.50
CA SER A 466 19.32 -11.24 -17.19
C SER A 466 19.11 -10.03 -18.11
N PRO A 467 20.08 -9.09 -18.18
CA PRO A 467 19.98 -7.95 -19.09
C PRO A 467 19.76 -8.41 -20.53
N GLN A 468 18.65 -7.97 -21.13
CA GLN A 468 18.40 -8.16 -22.56
C GLN A 468 18.96 -6.99 -23.38
N PRO A 469 19.24 -7.18 -24.67
CA PRO A 469 19.63 -6.06 -25.55
C PRO A 469 18.53 -4.99 -25.57
N HIS A 470 18.91 -3.71 -25.68
CA HIS A 470 17.98 -2.58 -25.71
C HIS A 470 16.93 -2.72 -26.84
N VAL A 471 17.37 -3.16 -28.02
CA VAL A 471 16.51 -3.52 -29.15
C VAL A 471 16.16 -5.01 -29.09
N PRO A 472 14.86 -5.40 -29.18
CA PRO A 472 14.44 -6.80 -29.20
C PRO A 472 15.11 -7.62 -30.31
N ARG A 473 15.55 -8.84 -29.97
CA ARG A 473 16.28 -9.71 -30.91
C ARG A 473 15.42 -10.14 -32.11
N PRO A 474 15.96 -10.11 -33.34
CA PRO A 474 15.29 -10.66 -34.51
C PRO A 474 14.92 -12.15 -34.35
N GLY A 475 13.75 -12.53 -34.87
CA GLY A 475 13.25 -13.89 -34.83
C GLY A 475 11.72 -14.00 -34.80
N VAL A 476 11.25 -15.14 -34.30
CA VAL A 476 9.83 -15.49 -34.21
C VAL A 476 9.38 -15.40 -32.76
N TRP A 477 8.36 -14.60 -32.51
CA TRP A 477 7.84 -14.28 -31.19
C TRP A 477 6.38 -14.71 -31.06
N CYS A 478 6.01 -15.32 -29.92
CA CYS A 478 4.66 -15.82 -29.72
C CYS A 478 3.79 -14.90 -28.85
N PRO A 479 2.73 -14.27 -29.38
CA PRO A 479 1.69 -13.60 -28.59
C PRO A 479 0.80 -14.66 -27.93
N ALA A 480 1.24 -15.14 -26.77
CA ALA A 480 0.72 -16.37 -26.17
C ALA A 480 -0.71 -16.20 -25.62
N VAL A 481 -1.56 -17.22 -25.85
CA VAL A 481 -2.95 -17.25 -25.37
C VAL A 481 -3.07 -17.43 -23.85
N THR A 482 -4.22 -17.06 -23.29
CA THR A 482 -4.51 -17.11 -21.85
C THR A 482 -5.45 -18.26 -21.48
N PHE A 483 -5.11 -19.02 -20.43
CA PHE A 483 -5.93 -20.10 -19.88
C PHE A 483 -6.80 -19.60 -18.72
N PHE A 484 -8.06 -20.04 -18.68
CA PHE A 484 -9.02 -19.70 -17.63
C PHE A 484 -9.63 -20.95 -16.99
N ASN A 485 -9.97 -20.82 -15.71
CA ASN A 485 -10.96 -21.67 -15.06
C ASN A 485 -12.33 -21.01 -15.25
N HIS A 486 -13.20 -21.61 -16.07
CA HIS A 486 -14.49 -21.06 -16.43
C HIS A 486 -15.58 -21.24 -15.36
N ASP A 487 -15.40 -22.12 -14.37
CA ASP A 487 -16.38 -22.33 -13.29
C ASP A 487 -16.46 -21.12 -12.33
N ILE A 488 -15.33 -20.41 -12.19
CA ILE A 488 -15.16 -19.26 -11.27
C ILE A 488 -14.62 -18.01 -11.98
N ASP A 489 -14.46 -18.06 -13.30
CA ASP A 489 -13.89 -17.01 -14.17
C ASP A 489 -12.56 -16.42 -13.67
N THR A 490 -11.60 -17.28 -13.33
CA THR A 490 -10.23 -16.88 -12.93
C THR A 490 -9.17 -17.40 -13.89
N LEU A 491 -7.94 -16.87 -13.82
CA LEU A 491 -6.79 -17.46 -14.53
C LEU A 491 -6.48 -18.89 -14.07
N ASP A 492 -6.13 -19.78 -15.00
CA ASP A 492 -5.48 -21.06 -14.71
C ASP A 492 -3.97 -20.90 -14.89
N LEU A 493 -3.30 -20.43 -13.84
CA LEU A 493 -1.86 -20.17 -13.85
C LEU A 493 -1.00 -21.44 -13.93
N GLU A 494 -1.51 -22.60 -13.50
CA GLU A 494 -0.76 -23.86 -13.60
C GLU A 494 -0.64 -24.33 -15.05
N SER A 495 -1.76 -24.34 -15.79
CA SER A 495 -1.77 -24.63 -17.23
C SER A 495 -1.00 -23.57 -18.00
N GLN A 496 -1.15 -22.30 -17.61
CA GLN A 496 -0.42 -21.19 -18.22
C GLN A 496 1.11 -21.34 -18.10
N LYS A 497 1.61 -21.69 -16.91
CA LYS A 497 3.04 -21.91 -16.64
C LYS A 497 3.61 -23.04 -17.50
N LYS A 498 2.90 -24.18 -17.57
CA LYS A 498 3.27 -25.30 -18.46
C LYS A 498 3.34 -24.86 -19.92
N TYR A 499 2.35 -24.12 -20.38
CA TYR A 499 2.28 -23.64 -21.76
C TYR A 499 3.40 -22.67 -22.13
N TYR A 500 3.69 -21.68 -21.26
CA TYR A 500 4.80 -20.75 -21.47
C TYR A 500 6.17 -21.46 -21.47
N SER A 501 6.36 -22.45 -20.59
CA SER A 501 7.60 -23.24 -20.55
C SER A 501 7.76 -24.13 -21.79
N TYR A 502 6.68 -24.73 -22.29
CA TYR A 502 6.69 -25.45 -23.57
C TYR A 502 7.05 -24.52 -24.74
N LEU A 503 6.40 -23.36 -24.85
CA LEU A 503 6.67 -22.41 -25.94
C LEU A 503 8.12 -21.91 -25.94
N SER A 504 8.73 -21.65 -24.78
CA SER A 504 10.13 -21.21 -24.74
C SER A 504 11.13 -22.25 -25.25
N GLN A 505 10.75 -23.52 -25.30
CA GLN A 505 11.59 -24.65 -25.74
C GLN A 505 11.40 -25.02 -27.23
N THR A 506 10.48 -24.36 -27.93
CA THR A 506 10.13 -24.68 -29.34
C THR A 506 10.94 -23.89 -30.40
N GLY A 507 12.05 -23.26 -29.98
CA GLY A 507 12.89 -22.44 -30.86
C GLY A 507 12.32 -21.06 -31.16
N LEU A 508 11.31 -20.60 -30.40
CA LEU A 508 10.86 -19.21 -30.41
C LEU A 508 11.94 -18.31 -29.80
N THR A 509 12.05 -17.07 -30.28
CA THR A 509 13.03 -16.08 -29.81
C THR A 509 12.60 -15.38 -28.52
N GLY A 510 11.30 -15.27 -28.30
CA GLY A 510 10.71 -14.63 -27.13
C GLY A 510 9.19 -14.81 -27.06
N LEU A 511 8.62 -14.57 -25.89
CA LEU A 511 7.15 -14.53 -25.72
C LEU A 511 6.68 -13.08 -25.63
N VAL A 512 5.51 -12.82 -26.23
CA VAL A 512 4.72 -11.61 -26.02
C VAL A 512 3.54 -11.99 -25.12
N ILE A 513 3.58 -11.51 -23.88
CA ILE A 513 2.52 -11.70 -22.88
C ILE A 513 1.58 -10.50 -22.96
N LEU A 514 0.29 -10.69 -22.67
CA LEU A 514 -0.74 -9.63 -22.75
C LEU A 514 -0.91 -9.01 -24.16
N GLY A 515 -0.65 -9.79 -25.21
CA GLY A 515 -1.04 -9.40 -26.57
C GLY A 515 -2.55 -9.47 -26.77
N THR A 516 -3.05 -9.07 -27.94
CA THR A 516 -4.48 -9.20 -28.28
C THR A 516 -4.98 -10.65 -28.17
N ASN A 517 -4.16 -11.64 -28.53
CA ASN A 517 -4.48 -13.07 -28.40
C ASN A 517 -4.48 -13.58 -26.95
N SER A 518 -3.89 -12.82 -26.02
CA SER A 518 -3.96 -13.09 -24.57
C SER A 518 -5.24 -12.52 -23.93
N GLU A 519 -6.16 -11.98 -24.75
CA GLU A 519 -7.40 -11.33 -24.30
C GLU A 519 -7.16 -10.21 -23.27
N ALA A 520 -6.02 -9.52 -23.35
CA ALA A 520 -5.54 -8.64 -22.28
C ALA A 520 -6.54 -7.56 -21.82
N PHE A 521 -7.41 -7.07 -22.72
CA PHE A 521 -8.47 -6.10 -22.40
C PHE A 521 -9.65 -6.67 -21.60
N LEU A 522 -9.71 -7.99 -21.40
CA LEU A 522 -10.65 -8.70 -20.53
C LEU A 522 -10.03 -9.08 -19.17
N LEU A 523 -8.78 -8.67 -18.92
CA LEU A 523 -8.04 -8.96 -17.69
C LEU A 523 -7.99 -7.74 -16.77
N THR A 524 -8.14 -8.00 -15.47
CA THR A 524 -7.83 -7.03 -14.41
C THR A 524 -6.33 -6.68 -14.41
N ARG A 525 -5.96 -5.62 -13.69
CA ARG A 525 -4.56 -5.19 -13.54
C ARG A 525 -3.72 -6.28 -12.86
N GLU A 526 -4.30 -6.91 -11.85
CA GLU A 526 -3.69 -7.92 -11.01
C GLU A 526 -3.43 -9.20 -11.83
N GLU A 527 -4.41 -9.62 -12.63
CA GLU A 527 -4.28 -10.73 -13.58
C GLU A 527 -3.20 -10.47 -14.64
N ARG A 528 -3.11 -9.24 -15.16
CA ARG A 528 -2.05 -8.84 -16.09
C ARG A 528 -0.66 -9.00 -15.46
N LYS A 529 -0.46 -8.53 -14.22
CA LYS A 529 0.82 -8.68 -13.50
C LYS A 529 1.12 -10.15 -13.19
N ALA A 530 0.12 -10.92 -12.78
CA ALA A 530 0.24 -12.36 -12.52
C ALA A 530 0.71 -13.14 -13.75
N LEU A 531 0.12 -12.92 -14.93
CA LEU A 531 0.55 -13.60 -16.17
C LEU A 531 2.00 -13.29 -16.56
N ILE A 532 2.47 -12.05 -16.38
CA ILE A 532 3.87 -11.70 -16.66
C ILE A 532 4.81 -12.40 -15.67
N ALA A 533 4.46 -12.41 -14.37
CA ALA A 533 5.26 -13.09 -13.36
C ALA A 533 5.32 -14.61 -13.60
N THR A 534 4.18 -15.23 -13.91
CA THR A 534 4.08 -16.66 -14.29
C THR A 534 4.87 -16.95 -15.57
N ALA A 535 4.87 -16.04 -16.55
CA ALA A 535 5.73 -16.18 -17.73
C ALA A 535 7.20 -16.17 -17.35
N ARG A 536 7.66 -15.18 -16.55
CA ARG A 536 9.05 -15.10 -16.10
C ARG A 536 9.48 -16.33 -15.33
N GLU A 537 8.63 -16.84 -14.44
CA GLU A 537 8.89 -18.06 -13.70
C GLU A 537 8.98 -19.31 -14.62
N ALA A 538 8.13 -19.39 -15.64
CA ALA A 538 8.09 -20.52 -16.59
C ALA A 538 9.30 -20.60 -17.54
N VAL A 539 9.90 -19.45 -17.88
CA VAL A 539 10.96 -19.34 -18.89
C VAL A 539 12.35 -19.04 -18.32
N GLY A 540 12.46 -18.80 -17.02
CA GLY A 540 13.71 -18.43 -16.34
C GLY A 540 14.17 -16.99 -16.65
N PRO A 541 15.32 -16.55 -16.13
CA PRO A 541 15.77 -15.16 -16.20
C PRO A 541 16.28 -14.70 -17.57
N ASP A 542 16.78 -15.62 -18.41
CA ASP A 542 17.48 -15.30 -19.66
C ASP A 542 16.58 -15.19 -20.89
N TYR A 543 15.36 -15.72 -20.83
CA TYR A 543 14.48 -15.80 -21.99
C TYR A 543 13.71 -14.47 -22.22
N PRO A 544 13.69 -13.91 -23.45
CA PRO A 544 13.06 -12.61 -23.70
C PRO A 544 11.53 -12.60 -23.52
N LEU A 545 11.03 -11.63 -22.75
CA LEU A 545 9.61 -11.35 -22.55
C LEU A 545 9.26 -9.92 -22.94
N MET A 546 8.17 -9.76 -23.70
CA MET A 546 7.59 -8.48 -24.07
C MET A 546 6.15 -8.41 -23.57
N ALA A 547 5.79 -7.37 -22.80
CA ALA A 547 4.47 -7.26 -22.17
C ALA A 547 3.58 -6.23 -22.89
N GLY A 548 2.35 -6.62 -23.25
CA GLY A 548 1.35 -5.71 -23.79
C GLY A 548 0.75 -4.82 -22.71
N VAL A 549 0.97 -3.51 -22.81
CA VAL A 549 0.54 -2.50 -21.82
C VAL A 549 -0.41 -1.46 -22.40
N GLY A 550 -1.01 -1.76 -23.56
CA GLY A 550 -2.03 -0.92 -24.19
C GLY A 550 -3.23 -0.66 -23.25
N ALA A 551 -3.60 0.61 -23.14
CA ALA A 551 -4.75 1.11 -22.40
C ALA A 551 -5.23 2.45 -23.02
N HIS A 552 -6.23 3.10 -22.42
CA HIS A 552 -6.89 4.27 -23.02
C HIS A 552 -6.25 5.63 -22.67
N SER A 553 -5.38 5.68 -21.67
CA SER A 553 -4.72 6.91 -21.20
C SER A 553 -3.24 6.69 -20.87
N THR A 554 -2.42 7.74 -21.00
CA THR A 554 -0.98 7.70 -20.65
C THR A 554 -0.75 7.19 -19.22
N LYS A 555 -1.58 7.60 -18.25
CA LYS A 555 -1.47 7.17 -16.85
C LYS A 555 -1.61 5.65 -16.69
N GLN A 556 -2.62 5.05 -17.33
CA GLN A 556 -2.84 3.60 -17.27
C GLN A 556 -1.71 2.83 -17.98
N VAL A 557 -1.20 3.36 -19.09
CA VAL A 557 -0.09 2.73 -19.83
C VAL A 557 1.21 2.73 -19.00
N LEU A 558 1.51 3.84 -18.31
CA LEU A 558 2.69 3.92 -17.43
C LEU A 558 2.54 3.04 -16.18
N GLU A 559 1.35 2.95 -15.60
CA GLU A 559 1.05 2.03 -14.49
C GLU A 559 1.28 0.57 -14.89
N LEU A 560 0.74 0.15 -16.05
CA LEU A 560 0.94 -1.20 -16.58
C LEU A 560 2.39 -1.45 -17.03
N ALA A 561 3.13 -0.44 -17.49
CA ALA A 561 4.55 -0.55 -17.82
C ALA A 561 5.43 -0.75 -16.57
N ALA A 562 5.11 -0.09 -15.46
CA ALA A 562 5.76 -0.33 -14.18
C ALA A 562 5.46 -1.75 -13.66
N ASP A 563 4.19 -2.18 -13.68
CA ASP A 563 3.82 -3.54 -13.27
C ASP A 563 4.50 -4.62 -14.13
N ALA A 564 4.68 -4.36 -15.43
CA ALA A 564 5.40 -5.25 -16.33
C ALA A 564 6.90 -5.33 -16.00
N ALA A 565 7.53 -4.22 -15.63
CA ALA A 565 8.93 -4.19 -15.19
C ALA A 565 9.13 -4.96 -13.88
N ASP A 566 8.29 -4.70 -12.87
CA ASP A 566 8.29 -5.40 -11.58
C ASP A 566 8.13 -6.92 -11.75
N ALA A 567 7.23 -7.34 -12.65
CA ALA A 567 6.97 -8.75 -12.95
C ALA A 567 8.04 -9.39 -13.86
N GLY A 568 9.07 -8.64 -14.26
CA GLY A 568 10.23 -9.15 -14.97
C GLY A 568 10.10 -9.23 -16.50
N ALA A 569 9.24 -8.42 -17.13
CA ALA A 569 9.29 -8.22 -18.58
C ALA A 569 10.58 -7.48 -18.99
N ASN A 570 10.98 -7.63 -20.26
CA ASN A 570 12.16 -6.96 -20.82
C ASN A 570 11.80 -5.79 -21.74
N TYR A 571 10.60 -5.80 -22.32
CA TYR A 571 10.10 -4.81 -23.27
C TYR A 571 8.61 -4.57 -23.03
N VAL A 572 8.11 -3.40 -23.41
CA VAL A 572 6.66 -3.11 -23.41
C VAL A 572 6.12 -2.88 -24.81
N LEU A 573 4.96 -3.47 -25.13
CA LEU A 573 4.27 -3.39 -26.41
C LEU A 573 3.04 -2.49 -26.28
N VAL A 574 3.05 -1.34 -26.94
CA VAL A 574 2.15 -0.20 -26.65
C VAL A 574 1.28 0.16 -27.85
N LEU A 575 -0.04 -0.04 -27.73
CA LEU A 575 -1.04 0.41 -28.71
C LEU A 575 -1.21 1.94 -28.66
N PRO A 576 -1.58 2.62 -29.77
CA PRO A 576 -2.01 4.02 -29.74
C PRO A 576 -3.34 4.18 -28.95
N PRO A 577 -3.59 5.37 -28.35
CA PRO A 577 -4.75 5.60 -27.48
C PRO A 577 -6.02 5.79 -28.32
N ALA A 578 -6.87 4.77 -28.39
CA ALA A 578 -7.84 4.64 -29.50
C ALA A 578 -9.34 4.79 -29.17
N TYR A 579 -9.74 4.87 -27.90
CA TYR A 579 -11.17 4.86 -27.54
C TYR A 579 -11.93 6.05 -28.17
N PHE A 580 -11.36 7.25 -28.04
CA PHE A 580 -11.93 8.49 -28.60
C PHE A 580 -11.46 8.74 -30.04
N GLY A 581 -11.68 7.81 -30.97
CA GLY A 581 -11.06 7.82 -32.31
C GLY A 581 -11.12 9.16 -33.08
N LYS A 582 -12.25 9.87 -33.07
CA LYS A 582 -12.37 11.21 -33.69
C LYS A 582 -11.47 12.29 -33.05
N ALA A 583 -11.13 12.15 -31.77
CA ALA A 583 -10.26 13.04 -31.02
C ALA A 583 -8.78 12.59 -30.99
N THR A 584 -8.51 11.30 -31.26
CA THR A 584 -7.15 10.75 -31.43
C THR A 584 -6.53 11.22 -32.76
N THR A 585 -6.17 12.50 -32.81
CA THR A 585 -5.42 13.09 -33.92
C THR A 585 -3.94 12.67 -33.89
N MET A 586 -3.24 12.75 -35.02
CA MET A 586 -1.80 12.42 -35.05
C MET A 586 -0.92 13.23 -34.09
N PRO A 587 -1.18 14.52 -33.81
CA PRO A 587 -0.53 15.24 -32.71
C PRO A 587 -0.75 14.61 -31.32
N VAL A 588 -1.97 14.13 -31.03
CA VAL A 588 -2.28 13.40 -29.77
C VAL A 588 -1.49 12.09 -29.69
N VAL A 589 -1.45 11.33 -30.79
CA VAL A 589 -0.67 10.07 -30.88
C VAL A 589 0.82 10.32 -30.67
N LYS A 590 1.40 11.32 -31.34
CA LYS A 590 2.83 11.67 -31.23
C LYS A 590 3.18 12.12 -29.80
N ARG A 591 2.34 12.95 -29.18
CA ARG A 591 2.52 13.37 -27.78
C ARG A 591 2.42 12.19 -26.82
N PHE A 592 1.39 11.36 -26.95
CA PHE A 592 1.21 10.18 -26.10
C PHE A 592 2.44 9.27 -26.12
N PHE A 593 2.99 8.95 -27.30
CA PHE A 593 4.18 8.10 -27.38
C PHE A 593 5.46 8.80 -26.87
N ALA A 594 5.58 10.12 -27.00
CA ALA A 594 6.68 10.86 -26.38
C ALA A 594 6.59 10.80 -24.84
N ASP A 595 5.41 11.05 -24.27
CA ASP A 595 5.17 10.99 -22.83
C ASP A 595 5.43 9.58 -22.27
N VAL A 596 5.02 8.52 -23.00
CA VAL A 596 5.28 7.11 -22.63
C VAL A 596 6.77 6.77 -22.74
N ALA A 597 7.43 7.14 -23.84
CA ALA A 597 8.85 6.80 -24.07
C ALA A 597 9.79 7.48 -23.07
N ALA A 598 9.45 8.68 -22.58
CA ALA A 598 10.23 9.41 -21.58
C ALA A 598 10.11 8.83 -20.16
N GLN A 599 9.03 8.09 -19.86
CA GLN A 599 8.71 7.62 -18.49
C GLN A 599 8.66 6.08 -18.35
N SER A 600 8.66 5.33 -19.46
CA SER A 600 8.64 3.87 -19.43
C SER A 600 9.96 3.31 -18.86
N PRO A 601 9.91 2.45 -17.81
CA PRO A 601 11.10 1.81 -17.25
C PRO A 601 11.69 0.72 -18.16
N LEU A 602 10.96 0.31 -19.20
CA LEU A 602 11.38 -0.68 -20.20
C LEU A 602 11.36 -0.07 -21.62
N PRO A 603 12.20 -0.57 -22.56
CA PRO A 603 12.15 -0.15 -23.94
C PRO A 603 10.79 -0.41 -24.60
N VAL A 604 10.34 0.55 -25.40
CA VAL A 604 8.99 0.63 -25.96
C VAL A 604 8.97 0.10 -27.40
N VAL A 605 8.12 -0.89 -27.65
CA VAL A 605 7.77 -1.36 -28.99
C VAL A 605 6.38 -0.82 -29.33
N LEU A 606 6.27 -0.07 -30.43
CA LEU A 606 4.99 0.44 -30.91
C LEU A 606 4.12 -0.73 -31.41
N TYR A 607 2.86 -0.78 -31.02
CA TYR A 607 1.90 -1.75 -31.56
C TYR A 607 0.95 -1.04 -32.53
N ASN A 608 1.23 -1.14 -33.82
CA ASN A 608 0.35 -0.59 -34.84
C ASN A 608 -0.71 -1.63 -35.26
N PHE A 609 -1.93 -1.51 -34.71
CA PHE A 609 -3.05 -2.43 -34.99
C PHE A 609 -4.38 -1.68 -35.21
N PRO A 610 -4.60 -1.06 -36.39
CA PRO A 610 -5.72 -0.15 -36.62
C PRO A 610 -7.10 -0.78 -36.40
N GLY A 611 -7.25 -2.08 -36.67
CA GLY A 611 -8.51 -2.82 -36.55
C GLY A 611 -9.05 -2.93 -35.12
N VAL A 612 -8.19 -2.86 -34.09
CA VAL A 612 -8.60 -2.76 -32.68
C VAL A 612 -8.39 -1.36 -32.09
N CYS A 613 -7.85 -0.45 -32.90
CA CYS A 613 -7.52 0.92 -32.53
C CYS A 613 -8.35 1.97 -33.29
N ASN A 614 -9.63 1.67 -33.57
CA ASN A 614 -10.60 2.63 -34.14
C ASN A 614 -10.09 3.31 -35.43
N GLY A 615 -9.37 2.56 -36.28
CA GLY A 615 -8.79 3.04 -37.53
C GLY A 615 -7.48 3.82 -37.42
N VAL A 616 -6.93 4.02 -36.21
CA VAL A 616 -5.65 4.74 -36.01
C VAL A 616 -4.50 3.88 -36.54
N ASP A 617 -3.97 4.23 -37.71
CA ASP A 617 -2.76 3.66 -38.31
C ASP A 617 -1.54 4.57 -38.11
N LEU A 618 -0.44 3.96 -37.68
CA LEU A 618 0.87 4.60 -37.60
C LEU A 618 1.60 4.35 -38.92
N ASP A 619 1.69 5.38 -39.77
CA ASP A 619 2.49 5.33 -40.99
C ASP A 619 3.99 5.47 -40.71
N SER A 620 4.83 5.25 -41.74
CA SER A 620 6.28 5.29 -41.58
C SER A 620 6.79 6.65 -41.09
N GLU A 621 6.15 7.76 -41.49
CA GLU A 621 6.53 9.11 -41.07
C GLU A 621 6.18 9.39 -39.62
N THR A 622 5.01 8.93 -39.17
CA THR A 622 4.56 9.04 -37.76
C THR A 622 5.44 8.19 -36.85
N ILE A 623 5.74 6.94 -37.23
CA ILE A 623 6.69 6.08 -36.51
C ILE A 623 8.06 6.76 -36.45
N THR A 624 8.56 7.25 -37.58
CA THR A 624 9.88 7.91 -37.64
C THR A 624 9.95 9.16 -36.76
N ALA A 625 8.89 9.97 -36.74
CA ALA A 625 8.80 11.16 -35.89
C ALA A 625 8.80 10.79 -34.40
N ILE A 626 8.10 9.72 -34.00
CA ILE A 626 8.07 9.24 -32.61
C ILE A 626 9.46 8.76 -32.16
N VAL A 627 10.14 7.94 -32.97
CA VAL A 627 11.48 7.41 -32.64
C VAL A 627 12.50 8.54 -32.51
N ARG A 628 12.51 9.50 -33.45
CA ARG A 628 13.40 10.67 -33.43
C ARG A 628 13.10 11.60 -32.26
N ALA A 629 11.84 11.82 -31.90
CA ALA A 629 11.47 12.62 -30.73
C ALA A 629 11.94 11.95 -29.42
N SER A 630 11.81 10.62 -29.30
CA SER A 630 12.30 9.89 -28.13
C SER A 630 13.83 9.90 -28.02
N ALA A 631 14.55 9.80 -29.15
CA ALA A 631 16.01 9.94 -29.19
C ALA A 631 16.46 11.35 -28.77
N ALA A 632 15.84 12.39 -29.34
CA ALA A 632 16.17 13.79 -29.02
C ALA A 632 15.84 14.20 -27.57
N ALA A 633 14.93 13.49 -26.90
CA ALA A 633 14.59 13.70 -25.50
C ALA A 633 15.56 13.02 -24.52
N ARG A 634 16.49 12.16 -24.98
CA ARG A 634 17.42 11.42 -24.11
C ARG A 634 18.86 11.96 -24.22
N PRO A 635 19.61 12.07 -23.10
CA PRO A 635 20.98 12.61 -23.11
C PRO A 635 21.98 11.79 -23.93
N ASP A 636 21.75 10.49 -24.10
CA ASP A 636 22.58 9.58 -24.90
C ASP A 636 22.23 9.58 -26.40
N GLY A 637 21.16 10.28 -26.80
CA GLY A 637 20.65 10.28 -28.17
C GLY A 637 20.03 8.95 -28.62
N VAL A 638 19.92 7.95 -27.73
CA VAL A 638 19.39 6.62 -28.06
C VAL A 638 17.89 6.61 -27.78
N SER A 639 17.07 6.26 -28.77
CA SER A 639 15.61 6.19 -28.59
C SER A 639 15.22 5.15 -27.54
N ASN A 640 14.26 5.48 -26.67
CA ASN A 640 13.59 4.47 -25.84
C ASN A 640 12.46 3.74 -26.62
N VAL A 641 12.14 4.20 -27.84
CA VAL A 641 11.23 3.53 -28.77
C VAL A 641 12.06 2.68 -29.73
N VAL A 642 12.09 1.37 -29.49
CA VAL A 642 13.08 0.43 -30.04
C VAL A 642 12.52 -0.54 -31.07
N GLY A 643 11.23 -0.43 -31.41
CA GLY A 643 10.65 -1.25 -32.48
C GLY A 643 9.20 -0.96 -32.78
N VAL A 644 8.64 -1.70 -33.75
CA VAL A 644 7.21 -1.69 -34.08
C VAL A 644 6.72 -3.07 -34.50
N LYS A 645 5.53 -3.45 -34.02
CA LYS A 645 4.71 -4.55 -34.55
C LYS A 645 3.71 -3.99 -35.55
N LEU A 646 3.80 -4.43 -36.81
CA LEU A 646 2.92 -4.00 -37.91
C LEU A 646 1.94 -5.12 -38.30
N THR A 647 0.63 -4.93 -38.09
CA THR A 647 -0.37 -5.96 -38.46
C THR A 647 -0.84 -5.92 -39.92
N CYS A 648 -0.29 -5.03 -40.75
CA CYS A 648 -0.83 -4.72 -42.08
C CYS A 648 -0.20 -5.46 -43.27
N GLY A 649 0.80 -6.33 -43.07
CA GLY A 649 1.44 -7.08 -44.16
C GLY A 649 2.15 -6.22 -45.23
N SER A 650 2.47 -4.96 -44.93
CA SER A 650 2.97 -4.02 -45.93
C SER A 650 4.49 -4.05 -46.09
N VAL A 651 4.97 -4.63 -47.20
CA VAL A 651 6.38 -4.60 -47.63
C VAL A 651 6.91 -3.16 -47.59
N ALA A 652 6.22 -2.21 -48.23
CA ALA A 652 6.64 -0.82 -48.35
C ALA A 652 6.70 -0.04 -47.02
N LYS A 653 5.95 -0.46 -45.98
CA LYS A 653 6.08 0.12 -44.63
C LYS A 653 7.34 -0.39 -43.93
N ILE A 654 7.69 -1.66 -44.12
CA ILE A 654 8.95 -2.25 -43.61
C ILE A 654 10.16 -1.65 -44.31
N THR A 655 10.20 -1.63 -45.65
CA THR A 655 11.34 -1.11 -46.43
C THR A 655 11.71 0.32 -46.05
N ARG A 656 10.72 1.20 -45.88
CA ARG A 656 10.96 2.60 -45.46
C ARG A 656 11.55 2.69 -44.06
N LEU A 657 11.07 1.88 -43.11
CA LEU A 657 11.58 1.88 -41.73
C LEU A 657 13.01 1.30 -41.66
N ALA A 658 13.27 0.18 -42.36
CA ALA A 658 14.59 -0.43 -42.44
C ALA A 658 15.62 0.42 -43.22
N ALA A 659 15.17 1.33 -44.09
CA ALA A 659 16.01 2.34 -44.73
C ALA A 659 16.22 3.60 -43.86
N THR A 660 15.40 3.80 -42.82
CA THR A 660 15.46 4.98 -41.92
C THR A 660 16.24 4.70 -40.64
N PHE A 661 16.22 3.45 -40.17
CA PHE A 661 16.81 3.01 -38.91
C PHE A 661 17.64 1.74 -39.13
N SER A 662 18.80 1.65 -38.49
CA SER A 662 19.58 0.42 -38.47
C SER A 662 18.95 -0.65 -37.56
N LYS A 663 19.38 -1.91 -37.73
CA LYS A 663 18.88 -3.04 -36.93
C LYS A 663 19.25 -2.94 -35.46
N ASP A 664 20.29 -2.19 -35.13
CA ASP A 664 20.76 -1.97 -33.75
C ASP A 664 20.05 -0.79 -33.06
N GLU A 665 19.26 0.00 -33.82
CA GLU A 665 18.42 1.09 -33.31
C GLU A 665 16.93 0.70 -33.22
N PHE A 666 16.42 -0.10 -34.16
CA PHE A 666 14.98 -0.31 -34.29
C PHE A 666 14.57 -1.65 -34.93
N ALA A 667 13.77 -2.46 -34.22
CA ALA A 667 13.27 -3.74 -34.69
C ALA A 667 11.85 -3.66 -35.29
N VAL A 668 11.71 -3.99 -36.58
CA VAL A 668 10.42 -3.99 -37.29
C VAL A 668 9.87 -5.43 -37.40
N TYR A 669 8.77 -5.73 -36.70
CA TYR A 669 8.14 -7.05 -36.71
C TYR A 669 6.84 -7.07 -37.52
N GLY A 670 6.67 -8.11 -38.35
CA GLY A 670 5.38 -8.45 -38.96
C GLY A 670 4.40 -9.05 -37.94
N GLY A 671 3.12 -8.68 -38.02
CA GLY A 671 2.07 -9.21 -37.13
C GLY A 671 1.35 -10.47 -37.63
N GLN A 672 1.71 -10.97 -38.80
CA GLN A 672 1.09 -12.11 -39.49
C GLN A 672 2.18 -13.13 -39.85
N ALA A 673 1.94 -14.43 -39.70
CA ALA A 673 3.00 -15.45 -39.85
C ALA A 673 3.23 -15.84 -41.32
N ASP A 674 2.16 -15.90 -42.12
CA ASP A 674 2.19 -15.97 -43.60
C ASP A 674 3.04 -14.89 -44.29
N PHE A 675 3.26 -13.74 -43.66
CA PHE A 675 4.07 -12.65 -44.23
C PHE A 675 5.57 -12.70 -43.84
N LEU A 676 6.02 -13.67 -43.04
CA LEU A 676 7.37 -13.70 -42.46
C LEU A 676 8.48 -13.66 -43.51
N VAL A 677 8.48 -14.56 -44.51
CA VAL A 677 9.52 -14.57 -45.57
C VAL A 677 9.56 -13.25 -46.35
N GLY A 678 8.40 -12.70 -46.72
CA GLY A 678 8.32 -11.42 -47.44
C GLY A 678 8.84 -10.23 -46.63
N GLY A 679 8.56 -10.21 -45.33
CA GLY A 679 9.10 -9.20 -44.41
C GLY A 679 10.61 -9.31 -44.23
N LEU A 680 11.15 -10.52 -44.07
CA LEU A 680 12.60 -10.75 -43.94
C LEU A 680 13.37 -10.31 -45.18
N ALA A 681 12.81 -10.55 -46.39
CA ALA A 681 13.41 -10.13 -47.66
C ALA A 681 13.62 -8.62 -47.80
N VAL A 682 12.84 -7.80 -47.08
CA VAL A 682 12.99 -6.33 -47.07
C VAL A 682 13.45 -5.77 -45.72
N GLY A 683 14.09 -6.60 -44.88
CA GLY A 683 14.81 -6.14 -43.70
C GLY A 683 14.03 -6.13 -42.39
N SER A 684 12.88 -6.81 -42.29
CA SER A 684 12.20 -6.99 -41.00
C SER A 684 13.08 -7.76 -39.99
N ALA A 685 12.78 -7.57 -38.71
CA ALA A 685 13.32 -8.35 -37.60
C ALA A 685 12.62 -9.73 -37.45
N GLY A 686 11.65 -10.09 -38.30
CA GLY A 686 10.87 -11.32 -38.18
C GLY A 686 9.39 -11.03 -37.84
N CYS A 687 8.76 -11.87 -37.01
CA CYS A 687 7.32 -11.76 -36.76
C CYS A 687 6.90 -11.99 -35.29
N ILE A 688 5.76 -11.37 -34.93
CA ILE A 688 4.98 -11.62 -33.71
C ILE A 688 3.60 -12.12 -34.17
N GLY A 689 3.53 -13.39 -34.59
CA GLY A 689 2.38 -13.97 -35.31
C GLY A 689 1.52 -14.91 -34.45
N ALA A 690 0.19 -14.84 -34.58
CA ALA A 690 -0.75 -15.65 -33.77
C ALA A 690 -0.55 -17.17 -33.91
N PHE A 691 -0.27 -17.63 -35.13
CA PHE A 691 -0.03 -19.03 -35.52
C PHE A 691 1.06 -19.75 -34.72
N THR A 692 2.02 -19.00 -34.16
CA THR A 692 3.09 -19.53 -33.31
C THR A 692 2.58 -20.11 -31.99
N ASN A 693 1.33 -19.86 -31.60
CA ASN A 693 0.68 -20.62 -30.52
C ASN A 693 0.42 -22.07 -30.93
N VAL A 694 0.16 -22.33 -32.21
CA VAL A 694 -0.32 -23.63 -32.70
C VAL A 694 0.85 -24.50 -33.15
N PHE A 695 1.71 -23.96 -34.03
CA PHE A 695 2.86 -24.64 -34.61
C PHE A 695 4.13 -23.75 -34.49
N PRO A 696 4.64 -23.54 -33.27
CA PRO A 696 5.81 -22.70 -33.04
C PRO A 696 7.08 -23.22 -33.75
N LYS A 697 7.33 -24.54 -33.75
CA LYS A 697 8.57 -25.07 -34.35
C LYS A 697 8.59 -24.86 -35.86
N ALA A 698 7.47 -25.11 -36.55
CA ALA A 698 7.34 -24.87 -37.98
C ALA A 698 7.58 -23.39 -38.33
N ALA A 699 7.00 -22.46 -37.56
CA ALA A 699 7.22 -21.03 -37.75
C ALA A 699 8.70 -20.62 -37.53
N SER A 700 9.32 -21.09 -36.45
CA SER A 700 10.75 -20.88 -36.20
C SER A 700 11.65 -21.54 -37.25
N ARG A 701 11.25 -22.68 -37.81
CA ARG A 701 11.97 -23.35 -38.90
C ARG A 701 11.91 -22.57 -40.22
N VAL A 702 10.79 -21.91 -40.55
CA VAL A 702 10.72 -20.97 -41.69
C VAL A 702 11.73 -19.84 -41.52
N TYR A 703 11.78 -19.21 -40.33
CA TYR A 703 12.77 -18.17 -40.03
C TYR A 703 14.20 -18.70 -40.18
N GLN A 704 14.51 -19.85 -39.57
CA GLN A 704 15.84 -20.45 -39.59
C GLN A 704 16.30 -20.79 -41.01
N LEU A 705 15.45 -21.43 -41.82
CA LEU A 705 15.73 -21.76 -43.22
C LEU A 705 16.05 -20.48 -44.01
N TYR A 706 15.23 -19.44 -43.86
CA TYR A 706 15.45 -18.18 -44.55
C TYR A 706 16.77 -17.52 -44.15
N THR A 707 17.03 -17.37 -42.85
CA THR A 707 18.25 -16.70 -42.34
C THR A 707 19.53 -17.49 -42.56
N THR A 708 19.45 -18.80 -42.85
CA THR A 708 20.60 -19.65 -43.22
C THR A 708 20.77 -19.81 -44.73
N GLY A 709 19.98 -19.10 -45.56
CA GLY A 709 20.11 -19.09 -47.02
C GLY A 709 19.31 -20.17 -47.76
N HIS A 710 18.59 -21.04 -47.05
CA HIS A 710 17.72 -22.09 -47.62
C HIS A 710 16.37 -21.50 -48.08
N VAL A 711 16.41 -20.45 -48.91
CA VAL A 711 15.26 -19.59 -49.25
C VAL A 711 14.13 -20.39 -49.93
N ALA A 712 14.46 -21.34 -50.81
CA ALA A 712 13.45 -22.16 -51.50
C ALA A 712 12.65 -23.04 -50.52
N GLU A 713 13.34 -23.70 -49.57
CA GLU A 713 12.72 -24.50 -48.52
C GLU A 713 11.90 -23.63 -47.55
N ALA A 714 12.42 -22.45 -47.19
CA ALA A 714 11.71 -21.48 -46.35
C ALA A 714 10.39 -21.05 -47.00
N VAL A 715 10.41 -20.76 -48.30
CA VAL A 715 9.22 -20.40 -49.09
C VAL A 715 8.23 -21.56 -49.18
N GLU A 716 8.68 -22.80 -49.34
CA GLU A 716 7.78 -23.95 -49.43
C GLU A 716 7.08 -24.25 -48.10
N LEU A 717 7.84 -24.27 -46.99
CA LEU A 717 7.27 -24.41 -45.65
C LEU A 717 6.38 -23.21 -45.27
N GLN A 718 6.71 -22.00 -45.75
CA GLN A 718 5.86 -20.82 -45.58
C GLN A 718 4.49 -20.98 -46.27
N LYS A 719 4.41 -21.57 -47.47
CA LYS A 719 3.11 -21.84 -48.13
C LYS A 719 2.24 -22.78 -47.32
N GLN A 720 2.84 -23.88 -46.84
CA GLN A 720 2.14 -24.90 -46.05
C GLN A 720 1.62 -24.32 -44.72
N THR A 721 2.46 -23.58 -44.00
CA THR A 721 2.07 -22.89 -42.76
C THR A 721 1.04 -21.78 -42.99
N ALA A 722 1.13 -21.01 -44.08
CA ALA A 722 0.14 -19.99 -44.43
C ALA A 722 -1.25 -20.58 -44.73
N LEU A 723 -1.32 -21.72 -45.43
CA LEU A 723 -2.58 -22.44 -45.64
C LEU A 723 -3.19 -22.93 -44.31
N ALA A 724 -2.35 -23.48 -43.42
CA ALA A 724 -2.78 -23.90 -42.09
C ALA A 724 -3.17 -22.72 -41.17
N GLU A 725 -2.62 -21.52 -41.35
CA GLU A 725 -3.01 -20.32 -40.59
C GLU A 725 -4.42 -19.80 -40.96
N SER A 726 -4.90 -20.09 -42.17
CA SER A 726 -6.15 -19.56 -42.73
C SER A 726 -7.37 -19.61 -41.77
N PRO A 727 -7.71 -20.73 -41.09
CA PRO A 727 -8.89 -20.80 -40.23
C PRO A 727 -8.81 -19.87 -39.01
N ILE A 728 -7.61 -19.62 -38.48
CA ILE A 728 -7.42 -18.80 -37.28
C ILE A 728 -7.32 -17.29 -37.57
N LYS A 729 -7.21 -16.89 -38.84
CA LYS A 729 -7.38 -15.49 -39.27
C LYS A 729 -8.76 -14.91 -38.91
N SER A 730 -9.74 -15.77 -38.63
CA SER A 730 -11.07 -15.41 -38.13
C SER A 730 -11.07 -14.75 -36.74
N GLY A 731 -10.06 -15.00 -35.91
CA GLY A 731 -9.87 -14.28 -34.64
C GLY A 731 -9.33 -15.11 -33.47
N ILE A 732 -9.49 -14.53 -32.27
CA ILE A 732 -8.92 -15.06 -31.02
C ILE A 732 -9.49 -16.45 -30.70
N ALA A 733 -10.82 -16.61 -30.74
CA ALA A 733 -11.49 -17.86 -30.37
C ALA A 733 -10.99 -19.07 -31.19
N ALA A 734 -10.84 -18.90 -32.52
CA ALA A 734 -10.27 -19.94 -33.39
C ALA A 734 -8.80 -20.21 -33.09
N THR A 735 -8.01 -19.17 -32.77
CA THR A 735 -6.60 -19.30 -32.37
C THR A 735 -6.45 -20.09 -31.06
N LYS A 736 -7.27 -19.78 -30.04
CA LYS A 736 -7.25 -20.49 -28.76
C LYS A 736 -7.66 -21.95 -28.91
N TYR A 737 -8.72 -22.21 -29.66
CA TYR A 737 -9.16 -23.57 -29.95
C TYR A 737 -8.09 -24.38 -30.73
N ALA A 738 -7.41 -23.77 -31.71
CA ALA A 738 -6.30 -24.42 -32.40
C ALA A 738 -5.13 -24.76 -31.45
N ALA A 739 -4.76 -23.83 -30.57
CA ALA A 739 -3.76 -24.10 -29.53
C ALA A 739 -4.20 -25.24 -28.59
N ALA A 740 -5.49 -25.27 -28.22
CA ALA A 740 -6.06 -26.28 -27.33
C ALA A 740 -6.00 -27.72 -27.88
N VAL A 741 -6.12 -27.89 -29.20
CA VAL A 741 -6.10 -29.23 -29.82
C VAL A 741 -4.71 -29.65 -30.32
N PHE A 742 -3.78 -28.71 -30.56
CA PHE A 742 -2.45 -29.03 -31.12
C PHE A 742 -1.26 -28.83 -30.18
N SER A 743 -1.13 -27.68 -29.51
CA SER A 743 0.08 -27.31 -28.75
C SER A 743 -0.08 -27.49 -27.24
N ALA A 744 -1.23 -27.12 -26.67
CA ALA A 744 -1.51 -27.29 -25.24
C ALA A 744 -1.44 -28.77 -24.78
N PRO A 745 -1.89 -29.78 -25.56
CA PRO A 745 -1.70 -31.18 -25.20
C PRO A 745 -0.21 -31.59 -25.19
N LYS A 746 0.59 -31.05 -26.13
CA LYS A 746 2.06 -31.25 -26.18
C LYS A 746 2.77 -30.61 -24.97
N ALA A 747 2.18 -29.56 -24.39
CA ALA A 747 2.62 -28.96 -23.12
C ALA A 747 2.15 -29.74 -21.87
N GLY A 748 1.49 -30.89 -22.01
CA GLY A 748 1.02 -31.70 -20.89
C GLY A 748 -0.22 -31.13 -20.18
N ILE A 749 -1.08 -30.40 -20.90
CA ILE A 749 -2.29 -29.77 -20.36
C ILE A 749 -3.51 -30.61 -20.69
N VAL A 750 -4.15 -31.16 -19.65
CA VAL A 750 -5.41 -31.91 -19.72
C VAL A 750 -6.59 -30.93 -19.71
N GLY A 751 -7.64 -31.24 -20.49
CA GLY A 751 -8.84 -30.38 -20.58
C GLY A 751 -8.61 -29.06 -21.31
N ALA A 752 -7.62 -28.99 -22.20
CA ALA A 752 -7.20 -27.74 -22.82
C ALA A 752 -8.32 -27.03 -23.64
N GLU A 753 -9.23 -27.77 -24.30
CA GLU A 753 -10.34 -27.16 -25.08
C GLU A 753 -11.29 -26.35 -24.19
N GLU A 754 -11.54 -26.80 -22.96
CA GLU A 754 -12.33 -26.08 -21.97
C GLU A 754 -11.59 -24.87 -21.42
N LYS A 755 -10.34 -25.05 -20.98
CA LYS A 755 -9.51 -24.00 -20.37
C LYS A 755 -9.11 -22.87 -21.32
N LEU A 756 -9.25 -23.10 -22.64
CA LEU A 756 -8.95 -22.14 -23.70
C LEU A 756 -10.20 -21.64 -24.43
N ARG A 757 -11.41 -21.82 -23.88
CA ARG A 757 -12.56 -21.02 -24.34
C ARG A 757 -12.25 -19.52 -24.17
N PRO A 758 -12.84 -18.63 -24.99
CA PRO A 758 -12.74 -17.19 -24.74
C PRO A 758 -13.32 -16.82 -23.37
N ARG A 759 -12.80 -15.75 -22.75
CA ARG A 759 -13.37 -15.28 -21.47
C ARG A 759 -14.81 -14.81 -21.69
N THR A 760 -15.66 -14.93 -20.66
CA THR A 760 -17.03 -14.42 -20.71
C THR A 760 -17.05 -12.92 -21.04
N PRO A 761 -18.00 -12.40 -21.87
CA PRO A 761 -19.16 -13.08 -22.46
C PRO A 761 -18.95 -13.60 -23.89
N TYR A 762 -17.72 -13.86 -24.34
CA TYR A 762 -17.43 -14.23 -25.72
C TYR A 762 -17.61 -15.72 -26.01
N GLU A 763 -18.15 -16.06 -27.17
CA GLU A 763 -18.49 -17.44 -27.56
C GLU A 763 -17.29 -18.21 -28.15
N GLU A 764 -17.26 -19.53 -27.92
CA GLU A 764 -16.31 -20.45 -28.57
C GLU A 764 -16.63 -20.65 -30.07
N PRO A 765 -15.67 -21.11 -30.90
CA PRO A 765 -15.93 -21.34 -32.33
C PRO A 765 -16.98 -22.42 -32.54
N ALA A 766 -17.94 -22.17 -33.43
CA ALA A 766 -18.92 -23.18 -33.83
C ALA A 766 -18.26 -24.45 -34.39
N GLU A 767 -18.92 -25.61 -34.25
CA GLU A 767 -18.38 -26.93 -34.64
C GLU A 767 -17.90 -27.01 -36.10
N ALA A 768 -18.53 -26.28 -37.02
CA ALA A 768 -18.08 -26.17 -38.41
C ALA A 768 -16.68 -25.51 -38.53
N ALA A 769 -16.42 -24.46 -37.73
CA ALA A 769 -15.12 -23.80 -37.65
C ALA A 769 -14.09 -24.71 -36.95
N LYS A 770 -14.48 -25.38 -35.86
CA LYS A 770 -13.65 -26.37 -35.16
C LYS A 770 -13.19 -27.51 -36.09
N LYS A 771 -14.09 -28.03 -36.92
CA LYS A 771 -13.78 -29.05 -37.95
C LYS A 771 -12.82 -28.51 -39.02
N THR A 772 -13.03 -27.27 -39.46
CA THR A 772 -12.17 -26.60 -40.45
C THR A 772 -10.74 -26.42 -39.92
N VAL A 773 -10.58 -26.00 -38.67
CA VAL A 773 -9.29 -25.91 -37.97
C VAL A 773 -8.59 -27.28 -37.95
N ARG A 774 -9.25 -28.35 -37.47
CA ARG A 774 -8.64 -29.70 -37.43
C ARG A 774 -8.19 -30.16 -38.82
N GLY A 775 -9.04 -29.97 -39.84
CA GLY A 775 -8.77 -30.42 -41.22
C GLY A 775 -7.64 -29.65 -41.93
N ALA A 776 -7.63 -28.32 -41.85
CA ALA A 776 -6.63 -27.51 -42.55
C ALA A 776 -5.23 -27.57 -41.93
N MET A 777 -5.13 -27.94 -40.65
CA MET A 777 -3.88 -27.94 -39.88
C MET A 777 -3.18 -29.31 -39.83
N ALA A 778 -3.86 -30.42 -40.16
CA ALA A 778 -3.32 -31.77 -40.04
C ALA A 778 -1.98 -32.00 -40.77
N ALA A 779 -1.81 -31.45 -41.98
CA ALA A 779 -0.56 -31.58 -42.72
C ALA A 779 0.63 -30.86 -42.05
N VAL A 780 0.38 -29.75 -41.35
CA VAL A 780 1.42 -29.00 -40.62
C VAL A 780 1.65 -29.58 -39.23
N GLU A 781 0.65 -30.23 -38.62
CA GLU A 781 0.84 -30.99 -37.38
C GLU A 781 1.87 -32.12 -37.54
N GLU A 782 1.80 -32.86 -38.65
CA GLU A 782 2.78 -33.90 -38.99
C GLU A 782 4.21 -33.33 -39.11
N ILE A 783 4.35 -32.15 -39.73
CA ILE A 783 5.63 -31.43 -39.85
C ILE A 783 6.11 -30.95 -38.47
N GLU A 784 5.24 -30.33 -37.66
CA GLU A 784 5.56 -29.88 -36.30
C GLU A 784 6.03 -31.03 -35.40
N ARG A 785 5.52 -32.25 -35.62
CA ARG A 785 5.94 -33.45 -34.87
C ARG A 785 7.29 -34.02 -35.33
N GLY A 786 7.70 -33.73 -36.57
CA GLY A 786 9.02 -34.10 -37.11
C GLY A 786 10.14 -33.10 -36.80
N LEU A 787 9.80 -31.93 -36.24
CA LEU A 787 10.70 -30.91 -35.68
C LEU A 787 10.79 -31.06 -34.15
#